data_AF-A0A932G327-F1
#
_entry.id   AF-A0A932G327-F1
#
_cell.length_a   1.000
_cell.length_b   1.000
_cell.length_c   1.000
_cell.angle_alpha   90.00
_cell.angle_beta   90.00
_cell.angle_gamma   90.00
#
_symmetry.space_group_name_H-M   'P 1'
#
loop_
_entity.id
_entity.type
_entity.pdbx_description
1 polymer ?
#
loop_
_entity_poly.entity_id
_entity_poly.type
_entity_poly.pdbx_seq_one_letter_code
_entity_poly.pdbx_strand_id
1 'polypeptide(L)'
;MLGGDCDSHQWLRRPAHSGRSIGENLDETLARPLQRLPATRGMRKDPSRPTGIPVPLLALVAALAIPSRAVARDTWSTPHPGVRQLERSTSAPLRVYALEVDLCHEGVSARATASDERRRTVSSFADLVGADAAINGDFFSYESYGTSGLSVGRGERWGDTADTNGSGFLAFGRGRAMVSRAGDVVDPPASWMREVVSGHPTIVRGGERVDNGGDLCTARHPRTAGGLSEDGRTLILAVVDGRSDQSRGMTCGELGDLMVELGAWEATNLDGGGSSTMWVAGNGVLNDPSDGSQRTVANHLAIIAAGREDPGSCDRSWEEAAVHSDSWGSRTTSDVDGDGDADVCARSSAGIVCALSLADGSTATIAGPALGDDTGWADPANYATLRMGDVDGDGRADLCARADAGVRCWLSDGAGFPTQIEGPAFSDQNGWAQPRYYGTLRLADVDGDGKDDLCARSASDFRCHPSTGTGFAEPITAGDLSDGAGWGDPSRYGTIRMGDIDGDGLSDLCARSAGGMSCWRSSGDGFGAAIAGPAWSDESGWSAIQYWSTIRLADVDGDGRADLCARAAAGWRCHLSNGEGFGEAIAGPGWSDDTGWADYENYSTIRLLDIDGDGALDVCARAEAGIRCFLWGPEGFATPVTGPGLSNESGWNRIRYYSTIRGSDVNGDGLEDICARAAAGLRCWLSDGAGFPTEVAGPAWSDANGWDGSPTFETIRAGRAPPPCADEEECNAIDDDCDGEIDEGCDVPGRDAGAAPDADPGFGSDGGREPAPGGLAGCSCRSGGGALLPSWAWLPIALFIAVRRRSGA
;
A
#
# COMPACT_ATOMS: atom_id res chain seq x y z
N MET A 1 31.23 -4.52 -43.07
CA MET A 1 31.35 -4.24 -44.52
C MET A 1 30.21 -4.97 -45.21
N LEU A 2 29.52 -4.33 -46.17
CA LEU A 2 28.77 -4.89 -47.31
C LEU A 2 27.81 -6.08 -47.01
N GLY A 3 26.52 -6.03 -47.33
CA GLY A 3 25.69 -5.00 -47.97
C GLY A 3 24.33 -5.63 -48.31
N GLY A 4 23.21 -4.97 -48.01
CA GLY A 4 22.36 -4.37 -49.05
C GLY A 4 21.17 -5.29 -49.38
N ASP A 5 20.14 -4.89 -50.10
CA ASP A 5 19.65 -3.54 -50.46
C ASP A 5 18.24 -3.72 -51.09
N CYS A 6 17.52 -2.61 -51.35
CA CYS A 6 16.33 -2.54 -52.24
C CYS A 6 14.99 -3.19 -51.80
N ASP A 7 13.83 -2.76 -52.29
CA ASP A 7 13.36 -1.38 -52.57
C ASP A 7 11.82 -1.36 -52.78
N SER A 8 11.19 -0.23 -52.42
CA SER A 8 9.95 0.46 -52.87
C SER A 8 8.78 -0.18 -53.67
N HIS A 9 7.68 0.61 -53.71
CA HIS A 9 6.47 0.56 -54.58
C HIS A 9 5.24 -0.27 -54.09
N GLN A 10 3.96 0.14 -54.29
CA GLN A 10 3.39 1.35 -54.92
C GLN A 10 1.92 1.67 -54.47
N TRP A 11 1.67 2.94 -54.10
CA TRP A 11 0.58 3.84 -54.55
C TRP A 11 -0.93 3.43 -54.65
N LEU A 12 -1.73 4.13 -53.83
CA LEU A 12 -3.06 4.77 -54.09
C LEU A 12 -4.25 3.98 -54.71
N ARG A 13 -5.43 4.14 -54.07
CA ARG A 13 -6.45 5.17 -54.45
C ARG A 13 -7.64 5.29 -53.46
N ARG A 14 -8.07 6.53 -53.19
CA ARG A 14 -9.40 6.90 -52.63
C ARG A 14 -10.47 6.88 -53.76
N PRO A 15 -11.79 6.89 -53.48
CA PRO A 15 -12.51 8.16 -53.23
C PRO A 15 -13.65 8.09 -52.18
N ALA A 16 -14.29 9.22 -51.91
CA ALA A 16 -15.35 9.42 -50.92
C ALA A 16 -16.73 9.70 -51.55
N HIS A 17 -17.82 9.50 -50.77
CA HIS A 17 -19.14 10.14 -50.90
C HIS A 17 -19.87 9.95 -49.54
N SER A 18 -20.24 10.98 -48.76
CA SER A 18 -21.30 11.99 -48.92
C SER A 18 -22.73 11.45 -48.80
N GLY A 19 -23.39 11.76 -47.66
CA GLY A 19 -24.82 11.55 -47.45
C GLY A 19 -25.34 12.50 -46.36
N ARG A 20 -26.40 13.26 -46.64
CA ARG A 20 -27.07 14.19 -45.72
C ARG A 20 -28.59 13.95 -45.78
N SER A 21 -29.25 14.30 -44.69
CA SER A 21 -30.64 14.84 -44.63
C SER A 21 -31.79 13.93 -44.16
N ILE A 22 -32.38 14.36 -43.03
CA ILE A 22 -33.82 14.59 -42.77
C ILE A 22 -34.75 13.38 -42.62
N GLY A 23 -35.43 13.35 -41.45
CA GLY A 23 -36.72 12.71 -41.22
C GLY A 23 -37.38 13.31 -39.98
N GLU A 24 -38.48 14.05 -40.14
CA GLU A 24 -39.30 14.59 -39.04
C GLU A 24 -40.62 13.80 -38.88
N ASN A 25 -41.22 13.95 -37.69
CA ASN A 25 -42.65 14.14 -37.40
C ASN A 25 -43.61 12.98 -37.01
N LEU A 26 -44.34 13.28 -35.91
CA LEU A 26 -45.67 12.80 -35.45
C LEU A 26 -45.72 11.39 -34.79
N ASP A 27 -46.56 11.10 -33.77
CA ASP A 27 -47.74 11.85 -33.28
C ASP A 27 -48.08 11.64 -31.76
N GLU A 28 -49.13 12.36 -31.29
CA GLU A 28 -49.95 12.33 -30.05
C GLU A 28 -50.25 10.95 -29.38
N THR A 29 -50.80 10.76 -28.16
CA THR A 29 -51.42 11.58 -27.07
C THR A 29 -51.53 10.74 -25.76
N LEU A 30 -51.73 11.34 -24.57
CA LEU A 30 -52.78 10.98 -23.56
C LEU A 30 -52.76 11.86 -22.28
N ALA A 31 -53.79 11.73 -21.43
CA ALA A 31 -54.28 12.83 -20.57
C ALA A 31 -54.21 12.65 -19.03
N ARG A 32 -54.28 13.80 -18.34
CA ARG A 32 -54.50 14.10 -16.90
C ARG A 32 -55.83 13.49 -16.34
N PRO A 33 -56.10 13.36 -14.99
CA PRO A 33 -56.19 14.54 -14.08
C PRO A 33 -56.16 14.43 -12.52
N LEU A 34 -55.99 15.61 -11.86
CA LEU A 34 -56.48 16.05 -10.51
C LEU A 34 -55.93 15.30 -9.26
N GLN A 35 -55.68 15.89 -8.08
CA GLN A 35 -56.29 16.98 -7.27
C GLN A 35 -55.17 17.68 -6.41
N ARG A 36 -55.28 18.81 -5.68
CA ARG A 36 -56.29 19.86 -5.40
C ARG A 36 -55.55 21.13 -4.83
N LEU A 37 -56.31 22.18 -4.44
CA LEU A 37 -55.90 23.34 -3.60
C LEU A 37 -56.96 23.55 -2.48
N PRO A 38 -56.71 24.34 -1.42
CA PRO A 38 -57.04 25.79 -1.42
C PRO A 38 -55.96 26.66 -0.74
N ALA A 39 -55.66 27.93 -1.09
CA ALA A 39 -56.39 29.06 -1.68
C ALA A 39 -57.21 29.95 -0.70
N THR A 40 -56.67 31.13 -0.36
CA THR A 40 -57.35 32.42 -0.08
C THR A 40 -56.25 33.52 -0.02
N ARG A 41 -56.43 34.84 -0.26
CA ARG A 41 -57.43 35.74 -0.90
C ARG A 41 -56.78 37.14 -0.71
N GLY A 42 -56.44 37.99 -1.68
CA GLY A 42 -56.98 38.31 -3.00
C GLY A 42 -57.56 39.73 -2.98
N MET A 43 -57.05 40.68 -3.80
CA MET A 43 -57.81 41.82 -4.38
C MET A 43 -56.99 42.66 -5.37
N ARG A 44 -57.65 43.18 -6.41
CA ARG A 44 -57.10 44.02 -7.50
C ARG A 44 -57.40 45.52 -7.27
N LYS A 45 -56.63 46.43 -7.87
CA LYS A 45 -57.11 47.37 -8.93
C LYS A 45 -56.04 48.35 -9.44
N ASP A 46 -55.96 48.44 -10.77
CA ASP A 46 -55.44 49.55 -11.62
C ASP A 46 -56.62 50.56 -11.85
N PRO A 47 -56.54 51.73 -12.55
CA PRO A 47 -55.41 52.41 -13.22
C PRO A 47 -55.32 53.95 -13.01
N SER A 48 -54.27 54.63 -13.56
CA SER A 48 -54.38 55.84 -14.45
C SER A 48 -53.09 56.69 -14.63
N ARG A 49 -52.98 57.30 -15.83
CA ARG A 49 -52.13 58.43 -16.29
C ARG A 49 -53.10 59.56 -16.76
N PRO A 50 -52.74 60.85 -17.08
CA PRO A 50 -51.52 61.31 -17.79
C PRO A 50 -51.03 62.77 -17.50
N THR A 51 -50.23 63.36 -18.43
CA THR A 51 -49.68 64.75 -18.54
C THR A 51 -48.45 65.09 -17.67
N GLY A 52 -47.44 65.86 -18.09
CA GLY A 52 -47.04 66.42 -19.41
C GLY A 52 -46.10 67.65 -19.28
N ILE A 53 -45.21 67.91 -20.28
CA ILE A 53 -44.33 69.11 -20.48
C ILE A 53 -42.86 69.01 -19.89
N PRO A 54 -41.80 69.57 -20.55
CA PRO A 54 -40.48 68.88 -20.64
C PRO A 54 -39.20 69.62 -20.13
N VAL A 55 -38.09 68.84 -19.99
CA VAL A 55 -36.64 69.12 -20.34
C VAL A 55 -35.96 70.40 -19.75
N PRO A 56 -34.70 70.39 -19.21
CA PRO A 56 -33.55 69.56 -19.65
C PRO A 56 -32.61 68.91 -18.60
N LEU A 57 -31.94 67.86 -19.07
CA LEU A 57 -30.49 67.59 -18.95
C LEU A 57 -29.77 67.78 -17.59
N LEU A 58 -29.68 66.71 -16.81
CA LEU A 58 -28.44 66.36 -16.10
C LEU A 58 -28.27 64.84 -16.09
N ALA A 59 -27.36 64.32 -16.91
CA ALA A 59 -27.09 62.88 -16.99
C ALA A 59 -26.20 62.46 -15.81
N LEU A 60 -26.81 62.00 -14.72
CA LEU A 60 -26.10 61.31 -13.66
C LEU A 60 -25.73 59.91 -14.15
N VAL A 61 -24.55 59.77 -14.75
CA VAL A 61 -23.96 58.46 -15.02
C VAL A 61 -23.61 57.83 -13.67
N ALA A 62 -24.51 57.01 -13.15
CA ALA A 62 -24.18 56.08 -12.08
C ALA A 62 -23.18 55.07 -12.66
N ALA A 63 -21.90 55.31 -12.39
CA ALA A 63 -20.85 54.35 -12.69
C ALA A 63 -21.07 53.12 -11.81
N LEU A 64 -21.75 52.11 -12.37
CA LEU A 64 -21.67 50.75 -11.89
C LEU A 64 -20.20 50.34 -12.03
N ALA A 65 -19.47 50.45 -10.92
CA ALA A 65 -18.13 49.91 -10.80
C ALA A 65 -18.25 48.38 -10.87
N ILE A 66 -18.16 47.84 -12.09
CA ILE A 66 -17.84 46.44 -12.30
C ILE A 66 -16.49 46.24 -11.61
N PRO A 67 -16.38 45.41 -10.56
CA PRO A 67 -15.09 45.13 -9.97
C PRO A 67 -14.24 44.45 -11.04
N SER A 68 -13.18 45.13 -11.49
CA SER A 68 -12.18 44.53 -12.35
C SER A 68 -11.66 43.29 -11.65
N ARG A 69 -11.97 42.10 -12.18
CA ARG A 69 -11.38 40.85 -11.68
C ARG A 69 -9.87 41.03 -11.68
N ALA A 70 -9.22 40.68 -10.58
CA ALA A 70 -7.77 40.69 -10.52
C ALA A 70 -7.27 39.70 -11.59
N VAL A 71 -6.62 40.22 -12.63
CA VAL A 71 -6.09 39.37 -13.70
C VAL A 71 -4.77 38.82 -13.20
N ALA A 72 -4.75 37.54 -12.86
CA ALA A 72 -3.50 36.79 -12.73
C ALA A 72 -2.89 36.61 -14.12
N ARG A 73 -1.57 36.75 -14.21
CA ARG A 73 -0.76 36.35 -15.36
C ARG A 73 0.22 35.31 -14.86
N ASP A 74 0.02 34.09 -15.33
CA ASP A 74 0.81 32.92 -14.99
C ASP A 74 1.69 32.57 -16.19
N THR A 75 2.94 32.21 -15.91
CA THR A 75 3.90 31.70 -16.88
C THR A 75 4.42 30.37 -16.35
N TRP A 76 4.20 29.30 -17.11
CA TRP A 76 4.68 27.96 -16.77
C TRP A 76 5.88 27.57 -17.63
N SER A 77 6.81 26.86 -17.03
CA SER A 77 7.97 26.27 -17.70
C SER A 77 8.34 24.93 -17.04
N THR A 78 9.20 24.15 -17.70
CA THR A 78 9.74 22.89 -17.17
C THR A 78 11.27 23.00 -17.23
N PRO A 79 11.93 23.63 -16.23
CA PRO A 79 13.38 23.83 -16.25
C PRO A 79 14.18 22.52 -16.20
N HIS A 80 13.63 21.48 -15.55
CA HIS A 80 14.26 20.17 -15.37
C HIS A 80 13.22 19.04 -15.52
N PRO A 81 13.63 17.78 -15.79
CA PRO A 81 12.73 16.64 -15.79
C PRO A 81 11.96 16.54 -14.46
N GLY A 82 10.68 16.18 -14.50
CA GLY A 82 9.81 16.14 -13.32
C GLY A 82 9.56 17.47 -12.58
N VAL A 83 10.16 18.60 -12.98
CA VAL A 83 10.01 19.89 -12.27
C VAL A 83 9.35 20.93 -13.16
N ARG A 84 8.11 21.33 -12.82
CA ARG A 84 7.40 22.45 -13.45
C ARG A 84 7.47 23.70 -12.58
N GLN A 85 7.85 24.84 -13.16
CA GLN A 85 7.96 26.13 -12.49
C GLN A 85 6.85 27.09 -12.95
N LEU A 86 6.15 27.68 -11.99
CA LEU A 86 5.20 28.79 -12.16
C LEU A 86 5.84 30.12 -11.75
N GLU A 87 5.68 31.13 -12.61
CA GLU A 87 5.79 32.54 -12.23
C GLU A 87 4.43 33.23 -12.40
N ARG A 88 3.87 33.74 -11.29
CA ARG A 88 2.56 34.41 -11.25
C ARG A 88 2.70 35.87 -10.81
N SER A 89 1.99 36.75 -11.51
CA SER A 89 1.82 38.16 -11.14
C SER A 89 0.35 38.57 -11.22
N THR A 90 -0.10 39.49 -10.37
CA THR A 90 -1.51 39.97 -10.41
C THR A 90 -1.61 41.51 -10.40
N SER A 91 -2.77 42.03 -10.80
CA SER A 91 -3.07 43.46 -10.79
C SER A 91 -3.22 44.09 -9.39
N ALA A 92 -3.37 43.28 -8.34
CA ALA A 92 -3.27 43.73 -6.94
C ALA A 92 -1.90 43.26 -6.42
N PRO A 93 -0.84 44.07 -6.56
CA PRO A 93 0.54 43.62 -6.75
C PRO A 93 0.92 42.48 -5.82
N LEU A 94 1.22 41.35 -6.45
CA LEU A 94 1.52 40.07 -5.83
C LEU A 94 2.44 39.33 -6.80
N ARG A 95 3.55 38.78 -6.29
CA ARG A 95 4.49 37.93 -7.03
C ARG A 95 4.57 36.58 -6.31
N VAL A 96 4.33 35.52 -7.05
CA VAL A 96 4.33 34.13 -6.57
C VAL A 96 5.21 33.32 -7.50
N TYR A 97 6.09 32.51 -6.92
CA TYR A 97 6.92 31.54 -7.59
C TYR A 97 6.59 30.19 -6.98
N ALA A 98 6.24 29.21 -7.81
CA ALA A 98 5.93 27.87 -7.32
C ALA A 98 6.59 26.79 -8.16
N LEU A 99 6.84 25.65 -7.54
CA LEU A 99 7.29 24.43 -8.21
C LEU A 99 6.23 23.35 -7.97
N GLU A 100 5.78 22.72 -9.03
CA GLU A 100 5.16 21.40 -9.00
C GLU A 100 6.27 20.40 -9.33
N VAL A 101 6.62 19.55 -8.37
CA VAL A 101 7.65 18.53 -8.52
C VAL A 101 6.95 17.18 -8.55
N ASP A 102 7.00 16.52 -9.70
CA ASP A 102 6.67 15.11 -9.87
C ASP A 102 7.71 14.29 -9.13
N LEU A 103 7.37 13.95 -7.88
CA LEU A 103 8.19 13.15 -6.99
C LEU A 103 8.27 11.68 -7.43
N CYS A 104 7.52 11.27 -8.46
CA CYS A 104 7.49 9.91 -8.99
C CYS A 104 8.38 9.73 -10.23
N HIS A 105 8.75 10.83 -10.90
CA HIS A 105 9.70 10.82 -12.01
C HIS A 105 11.05 10.21 -11.60
N GLU A 106 11.61 9.34 -12.44
CA GLU A 106 12.91 8.71 -12.18
C GLU A 106 14.01 9.76 -11.94
N GLY A 107 14.82 9.56 -10.89
CA GLY A 107 15.90 10.47 -10.53
C GLY A 107 15.46 11.79 -9.89
N VAL A 108 14.16 12.00 -9.64
CA VAL A 108 13.69 13.10 -8.79
C VAL A 108 13.75 12.70 -7.32
N SER A 109 14.52 13.41 -6.50
CA SER A 109 14.56 13.20 -5.04
C SER A 109 14.61 14.53 -4.28
N ALA A 110 14.22 14.48 -2.99
CA ALA A 110 14.25 15.63 -2.08
C ALA A 110 15.40 15.49 -1.08
N ARG A 111 16.05 16.60 -0.73
CA ARG A 111 17.21 16.66 0.18
C ARG A 111 17.09 17.84 1.15
N ALA A 112 17.04 17.55 2.46
CA ALA A 112 17.04 18.55 3.52
C ALA A 112 18.48 18.88 3.96
N THR A 113 18.68 19.86 4.84
CA THR A 113 20.03 20.17 5.35
C THR A 113 20.44 19.20 6.47
N ALA A 114 21.62 18.59 6.39
CA ALA A 114 22.20 17.84 7.51
C ALA A 114 22.80 18.79 8.58
N SER A 115 22.97 18.32 9.82
CA SER A 115 23.31 19.21 10.94
C SER A 115 24.68 19.90 10.82
N ASP A 116 25.61 19.28 10.10
CA ASP A 116 26.94 19.79 9.71
C ASP A 116 26.91 20.76 8.52
N GLU A 117 25.82 20.80 7.75
CA GLU A 117 25.66 21.61 6.55
C GLU A 117 24.95 22.97 6.81
N ARG A 118 24.39 23.15 8.01
CA ARG A 118 23.55 24.29 8.41
C ARG A 118 24.23 25.67 8.30
N ARG A 119 23.42 26.74 8.35
CA ARG A 119 23.84 28.17 8.26
C ARG A 119 24.35 28.54 6.87
N ARG A 120 23.48 28.38 5.86
CA ARG A 120 23.76 28.76 4.47
C ARG A 120 22.66 29.63 3.91
N THR A 121 22.92 30.25 2.77
CA THR A 121 21.89 30.82 1.91
C THR A 121 21.36 29.72 0.98
N VAL A 122 20.11 29.84 0.50
CA VAL A 122 19.45 28.81 -0.33
C VAL A 122 20.31 28.38 -1.53
N SER A 123 20.89 29.33 -2.27
CA SER A 123 21.74 28.97 -3.41
C SER A 123 23.04 28.28 -2.99
N SER A 124 23.64 28.67 -1.86
CA SER A 124 24.87 28.03 -1.36
C SER A 124 24.63 26.62 -0.82
N PHE A 125 23.39 26.29 -0.42
CA PHE A 125 23.01 24.91 -0.12
C PHE A 125 22.74 24.12 -1.41
N ALA A 126 22.04 24.71 -2.38
CA ALA A 126 21.83 24.09 -3.68
C ALA A 126 23.15 23.72 -4.38
N ASP A 127 24.11 24.64 -4.42
CA ASP A 127 25.47 24.42 -4.95
C ASP A 127 26.24 23.32 -4.19
N LEU A 128 25.98 23.14 -2.88
CA LEU A 128 26.65 22.14 -2.06
C LEU A 128 26.17 20.72 -2.38
N VAL A 129 24.86 20.53 -2.56
CA VAL A 129 24.25 19.21 -2.75
C VAL A 129 24.03 18.86 -4.22
N GLY A 130 24.34 19.78 -5.15
CA GLY A 130 24.12 19.58 -6.59
C GLY A 130 22.64 19.62 -6.97
N ALA A 131 21.86 20.48 -6.33
CA ALA A 131 20.43 20.58 -6.54
C ALA A 131 20.04 21.28 -7.85
N ASP A 132 18.89 20.89 -8.38
CA ASP A 132 18.25 21.51 -9.54
C ASP A 132 17.25 22.61 -9.12
N ALA A 133 16.71 22.53 -7.90
CA ALA A 133 15.96 23.61 -7.25
C ALA A 133 16.12 23.58 -5.72
N ALA A 134 15.88 24.71 -5.03
CA ALA A 134 15.86 24.78 -3.57
C ALA A 134 15.02 25.95 -3.01
N ILE A 135 14.54 25.77 -1.77
CA ILE A 135 13.89 26.79 -0.94
C ILE A 135 14.47 26.83 0.48
N ASN A 136 14.13 27.86 1.26
CA ASN A 136 14.40 27.87 2.70
C ASN A 136 13.50 26.88 3.47
N GLY A 137 13.97 26.43 4.64
CA GLY A 137 13.22 25.56 5.55
C GLY A 137 12.62 26.30 6.75
N ASP A 138 12.90 25.75 7.93
CA ASP A 138 12.23 25.96 9.21
C ASP A 138 12.40 27.35 9.83
N PHE A 139 11.48 27.68 10.72
CA PHE A 139 11.68 28.74 11.72
C PHE A 139 12.87 28.38 12.61
N PHE A 140 13.71 29.37 12.96
CA PHE A 140 14.98 29.11 13.65
C PHE A 140 15.41 30.23 14.60
N SER A 141 16.30 29.88 15.53
CA SER A 141 16.99 30.84 16.41
C SER A 141 18.18 31.49 15.72
N TYR A 142 18.25 32.82 15.70
CA TYR A 142 19.42 33.56 15.19
C TYR A 142 20.71 33.35 15.99
N GLU A 143 20.63 32.83 17.22
CA GLU A 143 21.80 32.58 18.06
C GLU A 143 22.39 31.18 17.81
N SER A 144 21.55 30.14 17.86
CA SER A 144 22.00 28.75 17.71
C SER A 144 21.89 28.22 16.28
N TYR A 145 21.00 28.76 15.45
CA TYR A 145 20.48 28.12 14.23
C TYR A 145 20.00 26.69 14.47
N GLY A 146 19.42 26.44 15.66
CA GLY A 146 18.50 25.33 15.88
C GLY A 146 17.12 25.72 15.34
N THR A 147 16.43 24.75 14.76
CA THR A 147 15.09 24.89 14.19
C THR A 147 14.01 24.79 15.28
N SER A 148 12.81 25.31 15.00
CA SER A 148 11.67 25.26 15.93
C SER A 148 10.88 23.96 15.89
N GLY A 149 11.06 23.15 14.84
CA GLY A 149 10.55 21.79 14.73
C GLY A 149 11.65 20.78 14.38
N LEU A 150 11.23 19.54 14.10
CA LEU A 150 12.11 18.43 13.73
C LEU A 150 12.92 18.76 12.46
N SER A 151 14.22 18.51 12.53
CA SER A 151 15.10 18.48 11.35
C SER A 151 15.87 17.18 11.29
N VAL A 152 15.89 16.58 10.10
CA VAL A 152 16.63 15.36 9.77
C VAL A 152 17.28 15.57 8.42
N GLY A 153 18.53 15.15 8.25
CA GLY A 153 19.18 15.12 6.94
C GLY A 153 20.11 13.92 6.85
N ARG A 154 20.12 13.24 5.70
CA ARG A 154 20.83 11.96 5.47
C ARG A 154 20.40 10.86 6.44
N GLY A 155 19.19 10.93 6.99
CA GLY A 155 18.66 10.04 8.04
C GLY A 155 19.15 10.33 9.45
N GLU A 156 19.93 11.38 9.67
CA GLU A 156 20.40 11.77 10.99
C GLU A 156 19.58 12.94 11.55
N ARG A 157 18.86 12.69 12.65
CA ARG A 157 18.14 13.74 13.39
C ARG A 157 19.14 14.75 13.97
N TRP A 158 18.84 16.03 13.80
CA TRP A 158 19.59 17.09 14.47
C TRP A 158 19.35 17.03 15.98
N GLY A 159 20.39 16.76 16.75
CA GLY A 159 20.29 16.54 18.21
C GLY A 159 19.85 17.75 19.04
N ASP A 160 19.78 18.94 18.44
CA ASP A 160 19.23 20.16 19.03
C ASP A 160 17.78 20.47 18.57
N THR A 161 17.07 19.48 18.01
CA THR A 161 15.71 19.63 17.44
C THR A 161 14.76 18.51 17.86
N ALA A 162 13.46 18.78 17.84
CA ALA A 162 12.40 17.81 18.15
C ALA A 162 11.11 18.19 17.42
N ASP A 163 10.28 17.19 17.12
CA ASP A 163 8.91 17.46 16.73
C ASP A 163 8.09 17.91 17.94
N THR A 164 7.06 18.74 17.71
CA THR A 164 6.22 19.30 18.77
C THR A 164 4.80 19.51 18.27
N ASN A 165 3.82 19.39 19.17
CA ASN A 165 2.38 19.55 18.88
C ASN A 165 1.98 20.91 18.25
N GLY A 166 2.89 21.89 18.20
CA GLY A 166 2.69 23.19 17.55
C GLY A 166 3.22 23.30 16.12
N SER A 167 3.94 22.28 15.62
CA SER A 167 4.53 22.25 14.28
C SER A 167 3.94 21.13 13.44
N GLY A 168 4.01 21.29 12.12
CA GLY A 168 3.96 20.17 11.17
C GLY A 168 5.29 20.09 10.42
N PHE A 169 5.53 19.02 9.67
CA PHE A 169 6.76 18.84 8.91
C PHE A 169 6.51 18.20 7.55
N LEU A 170 7.41 18.47 6.60
CA LEU A 170 7.55 17.66 5.40
C LEU A 170 8.69 16.66 5.64
N ALA A 171 8.43 15.38 5.43
CA ALA A 171 9.43 14.31 5.53
C ALA A 171 9.52 13.52 4.24
N PHE A 172 10.73 13.18 3.82
CA PHE A 172 11.03 12.43 2.59
C PHE A 172 12.05 11.32 2.86
N GLY A 173 11.97 10.22 2.10
CA GLY A 173 13.00 9.18 2.04
C GLY A 173 12.44 7.78 1.78
N ARG A 174 13.29 6.88 1.29
CA ARG A 174 12.93 5.48 0.93
C ARG A 174 11.60 5.38 0.13
N GLY A 175 11.45 6.17 -0.95
CA GLY A 175 10.26 6.16 -1.81
C GLY A 175 9.02 6.91 -1.28
N ARG A 176 9.10 7.53 -0.11
CA ARG A 176 7.95 8.12 0.61
C ARG A 176 8.13 9.61 0.87
N ALA A 177 7.01 10.35 0.78
CA ALA A 177 6.86 11.69 1.35
C ALA A 177 5.66 11.73 2.30
N MET A 178 5.65 12.69 3.23
CA MET A 178 4.44 13.10 3.93
C MET A 178 4.49 14.58 4.31
N VAL A 179 3.32 15.16 4.54
CA VAL A 179 3.15 16.36 5.38
C VAL A 179 2.46 15.92 6.66
N SER A 180 3.09 16.15 7.83
CA SER A 180 2.48 15.77 9.11
C SER A 180 1.37 16.73 9.54
N ARG A 181 0.42 16.20 10.30
CA ARG A 181 -0.67 16.98 10.89
C ARG A 181 -0.22 17.48 12.25
N ALA A 182 -0.38 18.79 12.50
CA ALA A 182 -0.21 19.34 13.84
C ALA A 182 -1.14 18.60 14.82
N GLY A 183 -0.54 17.92 15.80
CA GLY A 183 -1.16 16.90 16.63
C GLY A 183 -0.28 15.65 16.78
N ASP A 184 0.27 15.18 15.66
CA ASP A 184 0.87 13.84 15.52
C ASP A 184 2.37 13.89 15.83
N VAL A 185 2.73 14.09 17.11
CA VAL A 185 4.13 14.24 17.54
C VAL A 185 4.93 12.95 17.33
N VAL A 186 5.98 13.03 16.51
CA VAL A 186 6.86 11.89 16.20
C VAL A 186 8.18 11.96 16.98
N ASP A 187 8.40 11.01 17.89
CA ASP A 187 9.67 10.81 18.60
C ASP A 187 9.91 9.32 18.93
N PRO A 188 10.95 8.65 18.40
CA PRO A 188 11.91 9.14 17.40
C PRO A 188 11.27 9.27 15.99
N PRO A 189 11.88 10.04 15.07
CA PRO A 189 11.53 9.99 13.65
C PRO A 189 11.66 8.57 13.11
N ALA A 190 10.70 8.15 12.29
CA ALA A 190 10.72 6.84 11.65
C ALA A 190 11.91 6.73 10.68
N SER A 191 12.51 5.55 10.56
CA SER A 191 13.75 5.29 9.82
C SER A 191 13.72 5.63 8.31
N TRP A 192 12.52 5.66 7.72
CA TRP A 192 12.31 6.10 6.33
C TRP A 192 12.41 7.63 6.17
N MET A 193 12.23 8.42 7.24
CA MET A 193 12.31 9.88 7.23
C MET A 193 13.78 10.32 7.13
N ARG A 194 14.35 10.25 5.92
CA ARG A 194 15.76 10.58 5.67
C ARG A 194 16.00 12.10 5.67
N GLU A 195 15.01 12.87 5.23
CA GLU A 195 15.12 14.29 4.96
C GLU A 195 13.86 14.99 5.51
N VAL A 196 13.98 15.88 6.49
CA VAL A 196 12.84 16.51 7.18
C VAL A 196 13.06 18.01 7.36
N VAL A 197 12.04 18.80 7.02
CA VAL A 197 11.92 20.24 7.31
C VAL A 197 10.56 20.54 7.97
N SER A 198 10.55 21.38 9.00
CA SER A 198 9.35 21.74 9.76
C SER A 198 8.80 23.12 9.46
N GLY A 199 7.49 23.29 9.65
CA GLY A 199 6.76 24.53 9.45
C GLY A 199 5.57 24.68 10.40
N HIS A 200 5.12 25.92 10.58
CA HIS A 200 3.88 26.22 11.27
C HIS A 200 3.22 27.50 10.73
N PRO A 201 1.88 27.61 10.77
CA PRO A 201 0.93 26.51 11.04
C PRO A 201 0.69 25.64 9.81
N THR A 202 -0.03 24.52 9.99
CA THR A 202 -0.74 23.83 8.89
C THR A 202 -1.73 24.80 8.24
N ILE A 203 -1.69 24.92 6.91
CA ILE A 203 -2.49 25.89 6.13
C ILE A 203 -3.50 25.22 5.19
N VAL A 204 -3.30 23.94 4.85
CA VAL A 204 -4.25 23.11 4.10
C VAL A 204 -4.32 21.74 4.76
N ARG A 205 -5.52 21.17 4.85
CA ARG A 205 -5.80 19.82 5.36
C ARG A 205 -7.00 19.23 4.62
N GLY A 206 -6.88 18.02 4.10
CA GLY A 206 -7.97 17.35 3.39
C GLY A 206 -8.44 18.12 2.14
N GLY A 207 -7.53 18.81 1.45
CA GLY A 207 -7.85 19.67 0.30
C GLY A 207 -8.55 20.99 0.67
N GLU A 208 -8.84 21.22 1.95
CA GLU A 208 -9.47 22.44 2.44
C GLU A 208 -8.48 23.35 3.17
N ARG A 209 -8.64 24.66 3.00
CA ARG A 209 -7.83 25.67 3.69
C ARG A 209 -8.13 25.68 5.19
N VAL A 210 -7.08 25.66 6.02
CA VAL A 210 -7.17 25.78 7.47
C VAL A 210 -7.21 27.25 7.91
N ASP A 211 -8.24 27.62 8.67
CA ASP A 211 -8.38 28.96 9.27
C ASP A 211 -7.44 29.16 10.46
N ASN A 212 -6.43 30.01 10.27
CA ASN A 212 -5.37 30.28 11.25
C ASN A 212 -5.44 31.71 11.80
N GLY A 213 -5.55 31.83 13.13
CA GLY A 213 -5.62 33.11 13.84
C GLY A 213 -4.25 33.72 14.22
N GLY A 214 -4.30 34.88 14.89
CA GLY A 214 -3.12 35.57 15.42
C GLY A 214 -2.45 36.55 14.45
N ASP A 215 -1.62 37.45 14.99
CA ASP A 215 -1.04 38.58 14.25
C ASP A 215 -0.19 38.13 13.06
N LEU A 216 0.64 37.08 13.24
CA LEU A 216 1.50 36.53 12.18
C LEU A 216 0.72 35.92 11.02
N CYS A 217 -0.52 35.44 11.23
CA CYS A 217 -1.33 34.84 10.17
C CYS A 217 -2.37 35.79 9.57
N THR A 218 -2.82 36.79 10.32
CA THR A 218 -3.72 37.85 9.83
C THR A 218 -2.98 38.96 9.08
N ALA A 219 -1.68 39.18 9.36
CA ALA A 219 -0.83 40.09 8.63
C ALA A 219 -0.33 39.51 7.29
N ARG A 220 -0.07 40.40 6.33
CA ARG A 220 0.53 40.06 5.03
C ARG A 220 2.05 40.11 5.08
N HIS A 221 2.69 39.02 4.70
CA HIS A 221 4.14 38.90 4.67
C HIS A 221 4.61 38.16 3.41
N PRO A 222 5.92 38.21 3.08
CA PRO A 222 6.53 37.18 2.25
C PRO A 222 6.34 35.82 2.94
N ARG A 223 6.09 34.78 2.14
CA ARG A 223 5.77 33.44 2.62
C ARG A 223 6.59 32.39 1.89
N THR A 224 6.83 31.29 2.58
CA THR A 224 7.33 30.04 2.01
C THR A 224 6.39 28.93 2.49
N ALA A 225 6.01 28.00 1.62
CA ALA A 225 5.17 26.85 1.95
C ALA A 225 5.62 25.60 1.20
N GLY A 226 5.33 24.44 1.81
CA GLY A 226 5.40 23.13 1.16
C GLY A 226 4.13 22.35 1.41
N GLY A 227 3.69 21.58 0.41
CA GLY A 227 2.53 20.70 0.49
C GLY A 227 2.64 19.53 -0.48
N LEU A 228 1.78 18.52 -0.29
CA LEU A 228 1.65 17.37 -1.19
C LEU A 228 0.24 17.33 -1.78
N SER A 229 0.08 16.76 -2.98
CA SER A 229 -1.21 16.37 -3.55
C SER A 229 -1.90 15.26 -2.75
N GLU A 230 -3.18 14.98 -3.03
CA GLU A 230 -3.95 13.92 -2.33
C GLU A 230 -3.33 12.54 -2.54
N ASP A 231 -2.83 12.32 -3.76
CA ASP A 231 -2.13 11.12 -4.22
C ASP A 231 -0.62 11.18 -3.98
N GLY A 232 -0.13 12.11 -3.13
CA GLY A 232 1.25 12.31 -2.65
C GLY A 232 2.38 12.45 -3.69
N ARG A 233 2.09 12.28 -4.99
CA ARG A 233 3.02 12.29 -6.13
C ARG A 233 3.56 13.67 -6.48
N THR A 234 2.83 14.72 -6.15
CA THR A 234 3.22 16.10 -6.48
C THR A 234 3.62 16.85 -5.22
N LEU A 235 4.90 17.19 -5.10
CA LEU A 235 5.37 18.17 -4.13
C LEU A 235 5.19 19.58 -4.68
N ILE A 236 4.41 20.36 -3.94
CA ILE A 236 4.10 21.74 -4.26
C ILE A 236 4.92 22.63 -3.32
N LEU A 237 5.85 23.39 -3.88
CA LEU A 237 6.63 24.39 -3.14
C LEU A 237 6.24 25.78 -3.60
N ALA A 238 5.94 26.70 -2.68
CA ALA A 238 5.55 28.06 -3.02
C ALA A 238 6.37 29.10 -2.24
N VAL A 239 6.87 30.11 -2.94
CA VAL A 239 7.49 31.32 -2.37
C VAL A 239 6.76 32.56 -2.89
N VAL A 240 6.35 33.42 -1.97
CA VAL A 240 5.58 34.62 -2.23
C VAL A 240 6.36 35.83 -1.74
N ASP A 241 6.63 36.79 -2.62
CA ASP A 241 7.29 38.04 -2.23
C ASP A 241 6.36 38.91 -1.36
N GLY A 242 6.94 39.81 -0.58
CA GLY A 242 6.19 40.74 0.25
C GLY A 242 7.04 41.91 0.73
N ARG A 243 6.42 42.88 1.42
CA ARG A 243 7.09 44.08 1.95
C ARG A 243 7.73 44.98 0.87
N SER A 244 7.29 44.86 -0.39
CA SER A 244 7.74 45.70 -1.50
C SER A 244 6.54 46.27 -2.28
N ASP A 245 6.77 47.33 -3.07
CA ASP A 245 5.73 47.88 -3.96
C ASP A 245 5.31 46.91 -5.07
N GLN A 246 6.13 45.89 -5.34
CA GLN A 246 5.87 44.87 -6.36
C GLN A 246 5.04 43.69 -5.84
N SER A 247 5.08 43.42 -4.52
CA SER A 247 4.26 42.38 -3.90
C SER A 247 3.81 42.74 -2.49
N ARG A 248 2.49 42.72 -2.27
CA ARG A 248 1.83 42.99 -0.97
C ARG A 248 1.96 41.84 0.03
N GLY A 249 2.40 40.66 -0.40
CA GLY A 249 2.44 39.43 0.42
C GLY A 249 1.05 38.87 0.77
N MET A 250 1.06 37.73 1.47
CA MET A 250 -0.14 36.96 1.83
C MET A 250 -0.32 36.79 3.34
N THR A 251 -1.59 36.67 3.75
CA THR A 251 -1.99 36.09 5.04
C THR A 251 -1.78 34.56 5.01
N CYS A 252 -1.84 33.87 6.16
CA CYS A 252 -1.81 32.39 6.15
C CYS A 252 -3.03 31.81 5.42
N GLY A 253 -4.19 32.49 5.50
CA GLY A 253 -5.39 32.09 4.78
C GLY A 253 -5.21 32.14 3.26
N GLU A 254 -4.75 33.27 2.71
CA GLU A 254 -4.51 33.40 1.26
C GLU A 254 -3.40 32.47 0.76
N LEU A 255 -2.43 32.14 1.61
CA LEU A 255 -1.40 31.14 1.29
C LEU A 255 -2.00 29.74 1.23
N GLY A 256 -2.91 29.39 2.15
CA GLY A 256 -3.67 28.15 2.07
C GLY A 256 -4.59 28.08 0.85
N ASP A 257 -5.31 29.16 0.52
CA ASP A 257 -6.10 29.26 -0.73
C ASP A 257 -5.21 29.02 -1.97
N LEU A 258 -4.01 29.61 -2.01
CA LEU A 258 -3.04 29.39 -3.10
C LEU A 258 -2.56 27.93 -3.16
N MET A 259 -2.24 27.31 -2.03
CA MET A 259 -1.78 25.92 -2.00
C MET A 259 -2.88 24.96 -2.47
N VAL A 260 -4.14 25.18 -2.07
CA VAL A 260 -5.30 24.44 -2.61
C VAL A 260 -5.45 24.66 -4.12
N GLU A 261 -5.31 25.90 -4.60
CA GLU A 261 -5.37 26.23 -6.03
C GLU A 261 -4.28 25.50 -6.86
N LEU A 262 -3.10 25.30 -6.26
CA LEU A 262 -1.99 24.55 -6.85
C LEU A 262 -2.11 23.02 -6.68
N GLY A 263 -3.20 22.52 -6.08
CA GLY A 263 -3.48 21.09 -5.94
C GLY A 263 -3.02 20.43 -4.64
N ALA A 264 -2.65 21.19 -3.61
CA ALA A 264 -2.22 20.63 -2.33
C ALA A 264 -3.41 20.11 -1.51
N TRP A 265 -3.25 18.90 -0.96
CA TRP A 265 -4.19 18.23 -0.06
C TRP A 265 -3.83 18.42 1.42
N GLU A 266 -2.54 18.38 1.74
CA GLU A 266 -1.98 18.74 3.05
C GLU A 266 -0.82 19.71 2.82
N ALA A 267 -0.74 20.82 3.57
CA ALA A 267 0.33 21.81 3.42
C ALA A 267 0.63 22.59 4.70
N THR A 268 1.89 22.99 4.88
CA THR A 268 2.37 23.78 6.03
C THR A 268 3.14 25.04 5.59
N ASN A 269 3.05 26.10 6.38
CA ASN A 269 3.82 27.33 6.19
C ASN A 269 5.22 27.17 6.81
N LEU A 270 6.27 27.38 6.01
CA LEU A 270 7.68 27.37 6.41
C LEU A 270 8.13 28.78 6.90
N ASP A 271 9.40 28.98 7.24
CA ASP A 271 9.86 30.32 7.65
C ASP A 271 9.70 31.34 6.52
N GLY A 272 9.25 32.53 6.89
CA GLY A 272 8.80 33.55 5.96
C GLY A 272 9.65 34.82 5.99
N GLY A 273 9.07 35.91 5.45
CA GLY A 273 9.69 37.21 5.56
C GLY A 273 11.01 37.31 4.80
N GLY A 274 12.10 37.64 5.49
CA GLY A 274 13.43 37.77 4.86
C GLY A 274 14.11 36.43 4.57
N SER A 275 13.59 35.32 5.12
CA SER A 275 14.05 33.97 4.82
C SER A 275 13.49 33.46 3.49
N SER A 276 12.33 33.97 3.05
CA SER A 276 11.64 33.54 1.83
C SER A 276 12.50 33.71 0.58
N THR A 277 13.00 32.59 0.06
CA THR A 277 13.87 32.52 -1.11
C THR A 277 13.62 31.22 -1.87
N MET A 278 13.47 31.31 -3.20
CA MET A 278 13.45 30.17 -4.13
C MET A 278 14.59 30.32 -5.14
N TRP A 279 15.31 29.23 -5.40
CA TRP A 279 16.40 29.14 -6.36
C TRP A 279 16.18 27.95 -7.30
N VAL A 280 16.52 28.11 -8.58
CA VAL A 280 16.46 27.05 -9.60
C VAL A 280 17.74 27.08 -10.44
N ALA A 281 18.35 25.93 -10.68
CA ALA A 281 19.57 25.80 -11.47
C ALA A 281 19.35 26.33 -12.90
N GLY A 282 20.33 27.08 -13.42
CA GLY A 282 20.22 27.82 -14.68
C GLY A 282 19.50 29.18 -14.58
N ASN A 283 18.54 29.33 -13.66
CA ASN A 283 17.77 30.58 -13.48
C ASN A 283 18.34 31.47 -12.34
N GLY A 284 18.90 30.86 -11.29
CA GLY A 284 19.34 31.56 -10.09
C GLY A 284 18.22 31.74 -9.07
N VAL A 285 18.30 32.80 -8.24
CA VAL A 285 17.21 33.17 -7.31
C VAL A 285 16.06 33.79 -8.12
N LEU A 286 14.86 33.24 -7.99
CA LEU A 286 13.70 33.64 -8.80
C LEU A 286 12.97 34.87 -8.24
N ASN A 287 12.87 34.94 -6.92
CA ASN A 287 12.05 35.94 -6.22
C ASN A 287 12.89 37.15 -5.76
N ASP A 288 12.26 38.19 -5.21
CA ASP A 288 12.92 39.40 -4.71
C ASP A 288 12.95 39.39 -3.16
N PRO A 289 14.02 38.88 -2.50
CA PRO A 289 14.01 38.60 -1.07
C PRO A 289 13.86 39.89 -0.26
N SER A 290 12.97 39.90 0.74
CA SER A 290 12.56 41.16 1.40
C SER A 290 13.66 41.87 2.21
N ASP A 291 14.81 41.22 2.44
CA ASP A 291 16.01 41.81 3.06
C ASP A 291 16.96 42.46 2.02
N GLY A 292 16.61 42.44 0.72
CA GLY A 292 17.43 42.91 -0.40
C GLY A 292 18.45 41.87 -0.94
N SER A 293 18.58 40.74 -0.25
CA SER A 293 19.36 39.57 -0.65
C SER A 293 18.85 38.34 0.10
N GLN A 294 19.05 37.14 -0.46
CA GLN A 294 18.77 35.90 0.26
C GLN A 294 19.51 35.84 1.61
N ARG A 295 18.79 35.42 2.66
CA ARG A 295 19.30 35.35 4.02
C ARG A 295 20.03 34.03 4.28
N THR A 296 21.00 34.04 5.20
CA THR A 296 21.53 32.81 5.81
C THR A 296 20.49 32.24 6.79
N VAL A 297 19.96 31.05 6.50
CA VAL A 297 18.95 30.35 7.31
C VAL A 297 19.54 29.10 7.98
N ALA A 298 18.79 28.46 8.88
CA ALA A 298 19.24 27.23 9.54
C ALA A 298 19.33 26.07 8.55
N ASN A 299 18.22 25.72 7.92
CA ASN A 299 18.08 24.61 6.98
C ASN A 299 17.25 25.01 5.73
N HIS A 300 17.15 24.06 4.82
CA HIS A 300 16.67 24.22 3.44
C HIS A 300 16.03 22.92 2.99
N LEU A 301 15.21 23.00 1.94
CA LEU A 301 14.75 21.85 1.16
C LEU A 301 15.21 22.03 -0.29
N ALA A 302 15.90 21.03 -0.83
CA ALA A 302 16.38 20.98 -2.20
C ALA A 302 15.74 19.82 -2.97
N ILE A 303 15.70 19.96 -4.29
CA ILE A 303 15.22 18.98 -5.27
C ILE A 303 16.38 18.65 -6.20
N ILE A 304 16.62 17.36 -6.40
CA ILE A 304 17.50 16.79 -7.41
C ILE A 304 16.59 16.20 -8.48
N ALA A 305 16.86 16.39 -9.77
CA ALA A 305 15.97 16.04 -10.89
C ALA A 305 16.65 15.20 -12.00
N ALA A 306 17.90 14.77 -11.76
CA ALA A 306 18.68 13.90 -12.63
C ALA A 306 19.52 12.87 -11.82
N GLY A 307 19.02 12.49 -10.64
CA GLY A 307 19.68 11.56 -9.73
C GLY A 307 19.65 10.10 -10.19
N ARG A 308 20.31 9.23 -9.43
CA ARG A 308 20.18 7.75 -9.51
C ARG A 308 19.49 7.18 -8.27
N GLU A 309 18.79 8.04 -7.54
CA GLU A 309 18.05 7.67 -6.34
C GLU A 309 16.63 7.28 -6.76
N ASP A 310 16.00 6.40 -5.98
CA ASP A 310 14.59 6.08 -6.18
C ASP A 310 13.72 7.34 -5.93
N PRO A 311 12.59 7.48 -6.66
CA PRO A 311 11.74 8.68 -6.63
C PRO A 311 11.40 9.17 -5.21
N GLY A 312 11.45 10.49 -5.01
CA GLY A 312 11.26 11.14 -3.70
C GLY A 312 9.92 10.86 -3.04
N SER A 313 8.89 10.58 -3.85
CA SER A 313 7.66 9.87 -3.49
C SER A 313 6.80 9.61 -4.72
N CYS A 314 6.52 8.36 -5.02
CA CYS A 314 5.52 8.01 -6.02
C CYS A 314 4.08 8.01 -5.50
N ASP A 315 3.85 8.43 -4.25
CA ASP A 315 2.83 7.89 -3.33
C ASP A 315 1.95 6.82 -3.97
N ARG A 316 2.45 5.59 -3.79
CA ARG A 316 1.81 4.37 -4.26
C ARG A 316 0.71 3.92 -3.29
N SER A 317 0.21 4.82 -2.43
CA SER A 317 -0.94 4.72 -1.51
C SER A 317 -1.33 3.29 -1.12
N TRP A 318 -0.50 2.49 -0.45
CA TRP A 318 0.58 2.80 0.49
C TRP A 318 1.77 1.87 0.19
N GLU A 319 2.21 1.95 -1.07
CA GLU A 319 2.95 0.92 -1.81
C GLU A 319 2.07 -0.32 -2.07
N GLU A 320 0.97 0.02 -2.78
CA GLU A 320 -0.16 -0.73 -3.33
C GLU A 320 -0.58 -1.96 -2.54
N ALA A 321 -1.20 -1.60 -1.42
CA ALA A 321 -1.73 -2.47 -0.41
C ALA A 321 -0.74 -3.51 0.16
N ALA A 322 0.50 -3.06 0.35
CA ALA A 322 1.68 -3.88 0.63
C ALA A 322 1.85 -4.97 -0.42
N VAL A 323 2.08 -4.52 -1.65
CA VAL A 323 2.66 -5.32 -2.75
C VAL A 323 1.88 -6.61 -3.00
N HIS A 324 0.54 -6.51 -2.91
CA HIS A 324 -0.38 -7.66 -2.86
C HIS A 324 -0.08 -8.56 -1.67
N SER A 325 -0.70 -8.26 -0.53
CA SER A 325 -0.74 -9.18 0.61
C SER A 325 -1.74 -10.32 0.37
N ASP A 326 -1.48 -11.04 -0.73
CA ASP A 326 -1.25 -12.48 -0.73
C ASP A 326 -2.29 -13.32 0.02
N SER A 327 -3.20 -13.91 -0.75
CA SER A 327 -4.14 -14.99 -0.38
C SER A 327 -3.48 -16.37 -0.36
N TRP A 328 -2.18 -16.45 -0.03
CA TRP A 328 -1.54 -17.74 0.25
C TRP A 328 -1.92 -18.12 1.68
N GLY A 329 -2.83 -19.08 1.78
CA GLY A 329 -3.67 -19.34 2.95
C GLY A 329 -5.10 -19.82 2.62
N SER A 330 -5.52 -19.76 1.35
CA SER A 330 -6.60 -20.59 0.80
C SER A 330 -6.47 -20.73 -0.72
N ARG A 331 -6.21 -21.94 -1.20
CA ARG A 331 -6.42 -22.51 -2.56
C ARG A 331 -5.95 -21.74 -3.82
N THR A 332 -5.59 -20.46 -3.81
CA THR A 332 -5.12 -19.78 -5.02
C THR A 332 -3.81 -20.42 -5.52
N THR A 333 -3.63 -20.51 -6.83
CA THR A 333 -2.45 -21.10 -7.49
C THR A 333 -1.92 -20.17 -8.59
N SER A 334 -0.65 -20.34 -8.97
CA SER A 334 -0.10 -19.77 -10.20
C SER A 334 0.30 -20.81 -11.26
N ASP A 335 0.05 -22.11 -11.05
CA ASP A 335 0.16 -23.18 -12.05
C ASP A 335 -0.78 -22.90 -13.24
N VAL A 336 -0.26 -22.42 -14.37
CA VAL A 336 -1.12 -22.09 -15.52
C VAL A 336 -1.30 -23.24 -16.50
N ASP A 337 -0.53 -24.34 -16.40
CA ASP A 337 -0.62 -25.47 -17.34
C ASP A 337 -1.12 -26.80 -16.76
N GLY A 338 -1.30 -26.87 -15.45
CA GLY A 338 -1.93 -27.94 -14.70
C GLY A 338 -1.00 -29.12 -14.47
N ASP A 339 0.31 -28.89 -14.39
CA ASP A 339 1.31 -29.92 -14.11
C ASP A 339 1.58 -30.14 -12.61
N GLY A 340 1.10 -29.24 -11.75
CA GLY A 340 1.22 -29.26 -10.29
C GLY A 340 2.31 -28.33 -9.74
N ASP A 341 3.20 -27.81 -10.59
CA ASP A 341 4.25 -26.86 -10.21
C ASP A 341 3.73 -25.42 -10.33
N ALA A 342 4.22 -24.51 -9.48
CA ALA A 342 3.75 -23.13 -9.49
C ALA A 342 4.56 -22.24 -10.46
N ASP A 343 3.90 -21.71 -11.49
CA ASP A 343 4.56 -20.87 -12.50
C ASP A 343 4.81 -19.43 -12.03
N VAL A 344 5.78 -18.76 -12.65
CA VAL A 344 6.05 -17.34 -12.38
C VAL A 344 5.46 -16.46 -13.46
N CYS A 345 4.33 -15.80 -13.19
CA CYS A 345 3.66 -14.89 -14.12
C CYS A 345 3.94 -13.42 -13.81
N ALA A 346 4.08 -12.59 -14.85
CA ALA A 346 4.23 -11.15 -14.71
C ALA A 346 3.77 -10.37 -15.95
N ARG A 347 3.52 -9.08 -15.76
CA ARG A 347 3.21 -8.13 -16.82
C ARG A 347 4.49 -7.52 -17.39
N SER A 348 4.63 -7.57 -18.72
CA SER A 348 5.57 -6.76 -19.50
C SER A 348 4.87 -5.55 -20.10
N SER A 349 5.63 -4.60 -20.66
CA SER A 349 5.09 -3.46 -21.44
C SER A 349 4.24 -3.87 -22.66
N ALA A 350 4.32 -5.14 -23.11
CA ALA A 350 3.51 -5.68 -24.20
C ALA A 350 2.27 -6.47 -23.75
N GLY A 351 2.21 -6.90 -22.48
CA GLY A 351 1.19 -7.82 -21.95
C GLY A 351 1.76 -8.87 -21.01
N ILE A 352 0.93 -9.83 -20.62
CA ILE A 352 1.26 -10.86 -19.64
C ILE A 352 2.17 -11.93 -20.25
N VAL A 353 3.11 -12.41 -19.45
CA VAL A 353 3.98 -13.55 -19.75
C VAL A 353 4.16 -14.40 -18.49
N CYS A 354 3.95 -15.70 -18.64
CA CYS A 354 4.18 -16.69 -17.59
C CYS A 354 5.42 -17.49 -17.94
N ALA A 355 6.31 -17.66 -16.98
CA ALA A 355 7.48 -18.53 -17.04
C ALA A 355 7.09 -19.85 -16.41
N LEU A 356 7.12 -20.92 -17.21
CA LEU A 356 6.75 -22.25 -16.72
C LEU A 356 7.78 -22.77 -15.71
N SER A 357 7.41 -23.77 -14.90
CA SER A 357 8.27 -24.48 -13.95
C SER A 357 9.75 -24.52 -14.36
N LEU A 358 10.60 -24.13 -13.40
CA LEU A 358 12.02 -23.87 -13.62
C LEU A 358 12.90 -25.06 -13.21
N ALA A 359 12.31 -26.25 -13.03
CA ALA A 359 12.93 -27.48 -12.53
C ALA A 359 14.29 -27.83 -13.17
N ASP A 360 14.43 -27.63 -14.48
CA ASP A 360 15.68 -27.90 -15.23
C ASP A 360 16.50 -26.64 -15.59
N GLY A 361 16.10 -25.47 -15.09
CA GLY A 361 16.60 -24.17 -15.53
C GLY A 361 15.97 -23.68 -16.84
N SER A 362 14.76 -24.13 -17.15
CA SER A 362 13.93 -23.71 -18.28
C SER A 362 13.80 -22.18 -18.37
N THR A 363 13.54 -21.71 -19.59
CA THR A 363 13.05 -20.35 -19.85
C THR A 363 11.84 -20.38 -20.79
N ALA A 364 11.12 -21.51 -20.79
CA ALA A 364 9.85 -21.65 -21.47
C ALA A 364 8.87 -20.59 -20.95
N THR A 365 8.08 -20.03 -21.86
CA THR A 365 7.11 -19.00 -21.50
C THR A 365 5.81 -19.18 -22.27
N ILE A 366 4.70 -19.00 -21.57
CA ILE A 366 3.36 -18.85 -22.13
C ILE A 366 3.04 -17.35 -22.28
N ALA A 367 2.43 -16.98 -23.39
CA ALA A 367 1.98 -15.62 -23.65
C ALA A 367 0.53 -15.44 -23.17
N GLY A 368 0.31 -14.47 -22.28
CA GLY A 368 -1.02 -14.12 -21.79
C GLY A 368 -1.66 -12.96 -22.56
N PRO A 369 -2.74 -12.36 -22.01
CA PRO A 369 -3.47 -11.28 -22.66
C PRO A 369 -2.60 -10.02 -22.89
N ALA A 370 -2.95 -9.26 -23.93
CA ALA A 370 -2.23 -8.07 -24.41
C ALA A 370 -2.47 -6.81 -23.53
N LEU A 371 -2.12 -6.93 -22.25
CA LEU A 371 -2.28 -5.92 -21.21
C LEU A 371 -1.08 -4.95 -21.19
N GLY A 372 -0.72 -4.39 -22.35
CA GLY A 372 0.48 -3.56 -22.56
C GLY A 372 0.30 -2.08 -22.20
N ASP A 373 1.40 -1.32 -22.23
CA ASP A 373 1.40 0.12 -21.88
C ASP A 373 0.55 0.93 -22.87
N ASP A 374 0.65 0.59 -24.16
CA ASP A 374 -0.12 1.16 -25.27
C ASP A 374 -1.65 0.94 -25.14
N THR A 375 -2.09 0.05 -24.25
CA THR A 375 -3.51 -0.24 -23.96
C THR A 375 -3.98 0.23 -22.58
N GLY A 376 -3.19 1.10 -21.91
CA GLY A 376 -3.57 1.75 -20.64
C GLY A 376 -3.17 0.98 -19.37
N TRP A 377 -2.49 -0.14 -19.50
CA TRP A 377 -2.11 -0.98 -18.35
C TRP A 377 -0.83 -0.54 -17.64
N ALA A 378 -0.27 0.61 -18.02
CA ALA A 378 0.70 1.31 -17.18
C ALA A 378 0.05 2.03 -15.98
N ASP A 379 -1.29 2.09 -15.92
CA ASP A 379 -2.01 2.66 -14.78
C ASP A 379 -2.08 1.69 -13.58
N PRO A 380 -1.67 2.11 -12.37
CA PRO A 380 -1.78 1.32 -11.14
C PRO A 380 -3.20 0.79 -10.85
N ALA A 381 -4.24 1.57 -11.16
CA ALA A 381 -5.63 1.16 -10.99
C ALA A 381 -6.04 -0.03 -11.90
N ASN A 382 -5.17 -0.40 -12.84
CA ASN A 382 -5.29 -1.59 -13.69
C ASN A 382 -4.26 -2.65 -13.28
N TYR A 383 -2.95 -2.40 -13.38
CA TYR A 383 -1.95 -3.47 -13.21
C TYR A 383 -1.89 -4.05 -11.79
N ALA A 384 -2.16 -3.26 -10.74
CA ALA A 384 -2.12 -3.75 -9.36
C ALA A 384 -3.30 -4.69 -9.01
N THR A 385 -4.25 -4.84 -9.93
CA THR A 385 -5.44 -5.68 -9.74
C THR A 385 -5.27 -7.11 -10.26
N LEU A 386 -4.14 -7.43 -10.91
CA LEU A 386 -3.82 -8.78 -11.39
C LEU A 386 -3.83 -9.80 -10.24
N ARG A 387 -4.71 -10.79 -10.35
CA ARG A 387 -4.87 -11.97 -9.47
C ARG A 387 -4.85 -13.25 -10.31
N MET A 388 -4.46 -14.35 -9.68
CA MET A 388 -4.49 -15.69 -10.25
C MET A 388 -5.16 -16.66 -9.28
N GLY A 389 -5.81 -17.68 -9.81
CA GLY A 389 -6.72 -18.58 -9.11
C GLY A 389 -7.61 -19.33 -10.10
N ASP A 390 -8.24 -20.44 -9.70
CA ASP A 390 -9.02 -21.31 -10.59
C ASP A 390 -10.48 -20.83 -10.66
N VAL A 391 -10.84 -20.08 -11.71
CA VAL A 391 -12.16 -19.42 -11.79
C VAL A 391 -13.18 -20.29 -12.51
N ASP A 392 -12.79 -21.30 -13.28
CA ASP A 392 -13.72 -22.22 -13.94
C ASP A 392 -13.79 -23.66 -13.38
N GLY A 393 -12.89 -24.00 -12.46
CA GLY A 393 -12.86 -25.25 -11.69
C GLY A 393 -12.18 -26.38 -12.45
N ASP A 394 -11.17 -26.06 -13.25
CA ASP A 394 -10.47 -27.00 -14.13
C ASP A 394 -9.05 -27.38 -13.68
N GLY A 395 -8.64 -26.88 -12.51
CA GLY A 395 -7.37 -27.14 -11.84
C GLY A 395 -6.23 -26.21 -12.23
N ARG A 396 -6.45 -25.24 -13.13
CA ARG A 396 -5.43 -24.28 -13.59
C ARG A 396 -5.66 -22.87 -13.06
N ALA A 397 -4.57 -22.12 -12.93
CA ALA A 397 -4.59 -20.71 -12.60
C ALA A 397 -5.06 -19.86 -13.79
N ASP A 398 -6.26 -19.30 -13.65
CA ASP A 398 -6.75 -18.23 -14.52
C ASP A 398 -6.13 -16.88 -14.15
N LEU A 399 -6.35 -15.88 -14.99
CA LEU A 399 -5.94 -14.50 -14.70
C LEU A 399 -7.17 -13.59 -14.60
N CYS A 400 -7.40 -12.97 -13.44
CA CYS A 400 -8.39 -11.89 -13.29
C CYS A 400 -7.70 -10.53 -13.12
N ALA A 401 -8.25 -9.50 -13.78
CA ALA A 401 -7.86 -8.11 -13.53
C ALA A 401 -8.97 -7.10 -13.86
N ARG A 402 -8.91 -5.97 -13.17
CA ARG A 402 -9.69 -4.78 -13.44
C ARG A 402 -9.07 -3.96 -14.58
N ALA A 403 -9.92 -3.50 -15.50
CA ALA A 403 -9.61 -2.44 -16.45
C ALA A 403 -10.53 -1.23 -16.19
N ASP A 404 -10.28 -0.09 -16.85
CA ASP A 404 -11.10 1.13 -16.82
C ASP A 404 -12.61 0.85 -16.99
N ALA A 405 -12.94 -0.15 -17.81
CA ALA A 405 -14.30 -0.54 -18.18
C ALA A 405 -14.98 -1.52 -17.22
N GLY A 406 -14.25 -2.16 -16.30
CA GLY A 406 -14.74 -3.26 -15.44
C GLY A 406 -13.72 -4.39 -15.31
N VAL A 407 -14.08 -5.43 -14.56
CA VAL A 407 -13.24 -6.63 -14.41
C VAL A 407 -13.35 -7.53 -15.63
N ARG A 408 -12.25 -8.20 -15.99
CA ARG A 408 -12.19 -9.32 -16.92
C ARG A 408 -11.38 -10.44 -16.28
N CYS A 409 -11.74 -11.67 -16.62
CA CYS A 409 -10.88 -12.81 -16.36
C CYS A 409 -10.58 -13.52 -17.67
N TRP A 410 -9.39 -14.08 -17.79
CA TRP A 410 -8.92 -14.85 -18.93
C TRP A 410 -8.59 -16.25 -18.45
N LEU A 411 -9.21 -17.25 -19.07
CA LEU A 411 -9.17 -18.64 -18.60
C LEU A 411 -8.03 -19.40 -19.28
N SER A 412 -7.29 -20.24 -18.54
CA SER A 412 -6.11 -20.97 -19.05
C SER A 412 -6.46 -22.31 -19.69
N ASP A 413 -5.93 -22.57 -20.89
CA ASP A 413 -5.96 -23.91 -21.53
C ASP A 413 -4.64 -24.69 -21.39
N GLY A 414 -3.72 -24.20 -20.57
CA GLY A 414 -2.35 -24.73 -20.41
C GLY A 414 -1.41 -24.51 -21.60
N ALA A 415 -1.87 -23.88 -22.68
CA ALA A 415 -1.02 -23.36 -23.74
C ALA A 415 -1.09 -21.83 -23.86
N GLY A 416 -2.05 -21.20 -23.18
CA GLY A 416 -2.30 -19.77 -23.12
C GLY A 416 -3.67 -19.47 -22.54
N PHE A 417 -4.14 -18.25 -22.79
CA PHE A 417 -5.39 -17.73 -22.23
C PHE A 417 -6.40 -17.40 -23.34
N PRO A 418 -7.00 -18.40 -24.02
CA PRO A 418 -7.81 -18.19 -25.22
C PRO A 418 -9.20 -17.61 -24.95
N THR A 419 -9.74 -17.83 -23.74
CA THR A 419 -11.10 -17.45 -23.36
C THR A 419 -11.06 -16.22 -22.46
N GLN A 420 -11.94 -15.25 -22.70
CA GLN A 420 -12.16 -14.11 -21.80
C GLN A 420 -13.61 -14.11 -21.32
N ILE A 421 -13.82 -13.99 -20.02
CA ILE A 421 -15.11 -13.76 -19.39
C ILE A 421 -15.18 -12.34 -18.80
N GLU A 422 -16.38 -11.75 -18.81
CA GLU A 422 -16.60 -10.43 -18.21
C GLU A 422 -16.94 -10.58 -16.72
N GLY A 423 -16.24 -9.83 -15.87
CA GLY A 423 -16.45 -9.82 -14.44
C GLY A 423 -17.43 -8.73 -13.97
N PRO A 424 -17.52 -8.51 -12.65
CA PRO A 424 -18.30 -7.43 -12.07
C PRO A 424 -17.92 -6.04 -12.62
N ALA A 425 -18.88 -5.12 -12.64
CA ALA A 425 -18.77 -3.80 -13.26
C ALA A 425 -17.93 -2.80 -12.42
N PHE A 426 -16.74 -3.19 -11.96
CA PHE A 426 -15.84 -2.39 -11.12
C PHE A 426 -15.03 -1.37 -11.95
N SER A 427 -15.73 -0.56 -12.74
CA SER A 427 -15.17 0.39 -13.71
C SER A 427 -14.81 1.77 -13.11
N ASP A 428 -14.00 2.55 -13.84
CA ASP A 428 -13.69 3.94 -13.52
C ASP A 428 -14.96 4.78 -13.38
N GLN A 429 -15.89 4.58 -14.32
CA GLN A 429 -17.19 5.24 -14.35
C GLN A 429 -18.02 4.96 -13.09
N ASN A 430 -17.84 3.78 -12.49
CA ASN A 430 -18.49 3.37 -11.25
C ASN A 430 -17.64 3.69 -9.99
N GLY A 431 -16.57 4.47 -10.13
CA GLY A 431 -15.76 4.99 -9.02
C GLY A 431 -14.63 4.08 -8.53
N TRP A 432 -14.39 2.95 -9.20
CA TRP A 432 -13.45 1.91 -8.76
C TRP A 432 -11.97 2.20 -9.02
N ALA A 433 -11.64 3.32 -9.68
CA ALA A 433 -10.26 3.78 -9.89
C ALA A 433 -9.53 4.23 -8.60
N GLN A 434 -10.11 3.97 -7.42
CA GLN A 434 -9.57 4.41 -6.12
C GLN A 434 -8.90 3.23 -5.38
N PRO A 435 -7.69 3.40 -4.81
CA PRO A 435 -6.93 2.33 -4.16
C PRO A 435 -7.69 1.57 -3.07
N ARG A 436 -8.53 2.29 -2.32
CA ARG A 436 -9.43 1.77 -1.26
C ARG A 436 -10.52 0.80 -1.75
N TYR A 437 -10.65 0.61 -3.06
CA TYR A 437 -11.51 -0.40 -3.67
C TYR A 437 -10.67 -1.37 -4.52
N TYR A 438 -9.88 -0.89 -5.50
CA TYR A 438 -9.16 -1.80 -6.40
C TYR A 438 -8.05 -2.62 -5.71
N GLY A 439 -7.43 -2.10 -4.64
CA GLY A 439 -6.44 -2.84 -3.84
C GLY A 439 -7.04 -4.01 -3.04
N THR A 440 -8.37 -4.08 -2.95
CA THR A 440 -9.09 -5.09 -2.17
C THR A 440 -9.58 -6.29 -2.98
N LEU A 441 -9.36 -6.33 -4.30
CA LEU A 441 -9.70 -7.51 -5.11
C LEU A 441 -8.96 -8.76 -4.59
N ARG A 442 -9.71 -9.85 -4.43
CA ARG A 442 -9.27 -11.22 -4.07
C ARG A 442 -9.98 -12.22 -4.97
N LEU A 443 -9.37 -13.40 -5.07
CA LEU A 443 -9.96 -14.65 -5.54
C LEU A 443 -9.98 -15.57 -4.32
N ALA A 444 -11.11 -16.23 -4.08
CA ALA A 444 -11.33 -17.15 -2.97
C ALA A 444 -12.66 -17.89 -3.17
N ASP A 445 -12.68 -19.21 -3.04
CA ASP A 445 -13.91 -20.02 -3.01
C ASP A 445 -14.71 -19.74 -1.73
N VAL A 446 -15.82 -18.99 -1.81
CA VAL A 446 -16.68 -18.69 -0.64
C VAL A 446 -17.97 -19.50 -0.62
N ASP A 447 -18.37 -20.12 -1.73
CA ASP A 447 -19.60 -20.92 -1.83
C ASP A 447 -19.40 -22.45 -1.82
N GLY A 448 -18.14 -22.90 -1.86
CA GLY A 448 -17.72 -24.29 -1.73
C GLY A 448 -17.91 -25.08 -3.02
N ASP A 449 -18.03 -24.42 -4.18
CA ASP A 449 -18.26 -25.07 -5.47
C ASP A 449 -16.96 -25.41 -6.24
N GLY A 450 -15.80 -25.16 -5.62
CA GLY A 450 -14.48 -25.46 -6.16
C GLY A 450 -13.96 -24.44 -7.18
N LYS A 451 -14.53 -23.22 -7.22
CA LYS A 451 -14.07 -22.11 -8.04
C LYS A 451 -13.75 -20.89 -7.18
N ASP A 452 -12.78 -20.12 -7.62
CA ASP A 452 -12.43 -18.86 -7.00
C ASP A 452 -13.43 -17.73 -7.33
N ASP A 453 -14.09 -17.23 -6.28
CA ASP A 453 -15.04 -16.14 -6.38
C ASP A 453 -14.39 -14.77 -6.35
N LEU A 454 -14.99 -13.79 -7.03
CA LEU A 454 -14.42 -12.46 -7.13
C LEU A 454 -14.88 -11.56 -5.98
N CYS A 455 -14.04 -11.48 -4.95
CA CYS A 455 -14.27 -10.68 -3.76
C CYS A 455 -13.60 -9.31 -3.80
N ALA A 456 -14.32 -8.26 -3.41
CA ALA A 456 -13.79 -6.91 -3.26
C ALA A 456 -14.63 -6.02 -2.34
N ARG A 457 -14.00 -4.95 -1.84
CA ARG A 457 -14.62 -3.90 -1.04
C ARG A 457 -15.11 -2.75 -1.92
N SER A 458 -16.35 -2.33 -1.71
CA SER A 458 -16.97 -1.15 -2.35
C SER A 458 -17.04 0.04 -1.39
N ALA A 459 -17.67 1.14 -1.82
CA ALA A 459 -17.98 2.27 -0.95
C ALA A 459 -19.03 1.93 0.14
N SER A 460 -19.87 0.93 -0.09
CA SER A 460 -21.02 0.59 0.77
C SER A 460 -20.88 -0.69 1.59
N ASP A 461 -19.97 -1.59 1.24
CA ASP A 461 -19.92 -2.97 1.73
C ASP A 461 -18.62 -3.68 1.30
N PHE A 462 -18.44 -4.92 1.77
CA PHE A 462 -17.61 -5.92 1.10
C PHE A 462 -18.51 -6.96 0.45
N ARG A 463 -18.10 -7.46 -0.72
CA ARG A 463 -18.89 -8.36 -1.55
C ARG A 463 -18.02 -9.40 -2.27
N CYS A 464 -18.52 -10.61 -2.36
CA CYS A 464 -18.00 -11.70 -3.18
C CYS A 464 -19.01 -12.00 -4.28
N HIS A 465 -18.58 -12.06 -5.52
CA HIS A 465 -19.39 -12.46 -6.65
C HIS A 465 -19.06 -13.92 -7.00
N PRO A 466 -19.96 -14.88 -6.74
CA PRO A 466 -19.66 -16.28 -7.00
C PRO A 466 -19.36 -16.56 -8.46
N SER A 467 -18.39 -17.43 -8.75
CA SER A 467 -18.09 -17.84 -10.11
C SER A 467 -19.19 -18.74 -10.67
N THR A 468 -19.23 -18.84 -12.00
CA THR A 468 -20.06 -19.80 -12.74
C THR A 468 -19.24 -20.52 -13.81
N GLY A 469 -17.91 -20.38 -13.77
CA GLY A 469 -16.94 -20.79 -14.80
C GLY A 469 -17.09 -20.10 -16.17
N THR A 470 -18.12 -19.27 -16.37
CA THR A 470 -18.35 -18.54 -17.63
C THR A 470 -18.71 -17.06 -17.42
N GLY A 471 -18.59 -16.59 -16.18
CA GLY A 471 -19.06 -15.30 -15.68
C GLY A 471 -19.33 -15.40 -14.18
N PHE A 472 -19.99 -14.40 -13.60
CA PHE A 472 -20.20 -14.31 -12.15
C PHE A 472 -21.66 -14.03 -11.76
N ALA A 473 -22.06 -14.50 -10.58
CA ALA A 473 -23.40 -14.38 -10.02
C ALA A 473 -23.65 -13.05 -9.27
N GLU A 474 -24.86 -12.91 -8.72
CA GLU A 474 -25.20 -11.81 -7.80
C GLU A 474 -24.39 -11.94 -6.50
N PRO A 475 -23.96 -10.83 -5.88
CA PRO A 475 -22.96 -10.90 -4.82
C PRO A 475 -23.51 -11.32 -3.46
N ILE A 476 -22.74 -12.17 -2.78
CA ILE A 476 -22.78 -12.40 -1.33
C ILE A 476 -22.08 -11.22 -0.64
N THR A 477 -22.59 -10.72 0.49
CA THR A 477 -22.06 -9.52 1.17
C THR A 477 -21.67 -9.78 2.63
N ALA A 478 -20.53 -9.22 3.07
CA ALA A 478 -20.01 -9.39 4.42
C ALA A 478 -19.83 -8.06 5.17
N GLY A 479 -20.28 -8.03 6.42
CA GLY A 479 -20.03 -6.94 7.38
C GLY A 479 -20.51 -5.53 6.97
N ASP A 480 -20.16 -4.53 7.78
CA ASP A 480 -20.17 -3.11 7.37
C ASP A 480 -18.73 -2.65 7.16
N LEU A 481 -18.17 -3.02 6.01
CA LEU A 481 -16.86 -2.57 5.55
C LEU A 481 -16.97 -1.28 4.70
N SER A 482 -17.99 -0.45 4.91
CA SER A 482 -18.27 0.76 4.11
C SER A 482 -17.32 1.93 4.37
N ASP A 483 -17.27 2.89 3.45
CA ASP A 483 -16.55 4.17 3.67
C ASP A 483 -17.15 4.94 4.85
N GLY A 484 -18.48 4.82 5.07
CA GLY A 484 -19.19 5.42 6.21
C GLY A 484 -18.78 4.84 7.56
N ALA A 485 -18.41 3.55 7.62
CA ALA A 485 -17.79 2.90 8.77
C ALA A 485 -16.27 3.18 8.89
N GLY A 486 -15.71 4.03 8.01
CA GLY A 486 -14.31 4.45 8.03
C GLY A 486 -13.34 3.47 7.39
N TRP A 487 -13.82 2.50 6.59
CA TRP A 487 -12.95 1.55 5.87
C TRP A 487 -12.29 2.11 4.61
N GLY A 488 -12.51 3.39 4.29
CA GLY A 488 -11.68 4.10 3.31
C GLY A 488 -10.23 4.35 3.78
N ASP A 489 -9.90 4.01 5.03
CA ASP A 489 -8.57 4.15 5.63
C ASP A 489 -7.62 2.97 5.26
N PRO A 490 -6.39 3.26 4.78
CA PRO A 490 -5.33 2.28 4.52
C PRO A 490 -5.18 1.18 5.57
N SER A 491 -5.14 1.56 6.84
CA SER A 491 -4.88 0.67 8.00
C SER A 491 -6.03 -0.29 8.32
N ARG A 492 -7.08 -0.28 7.50
CA ARG A 492 -8.26 -1.13 7.58
C ARG A 492 -8.47 -1.90 6.27
N TYR A 493 -8.72 -1.25 5.15
CA TYR A 493 -8.95 -1.98 3.87
C TYR A 493 -7.75 -2.82 3.44
N GLY A 494 -6.54 -2.44 3.85
CA GLY A 494 -5.32 -3.20 3.57
C GLY A 494 -5.15 -4.50 4.36
N THR A 495 -5.96 -4.70 5.39
CA THR A 495 -5.90 -5.86 6.28
C THR A 495 -6.90 -6.94 5.93
N ILE A 496 -7.70 -6.73 4.86
CA ILE A 496 -8.65 -7.72 4.34
C ILE A 496 -7.87 -8.94 3.83
N ARG A 497 -8.16 -10.09 4.44
CA ARG A 497 -7.65 -11.43 4.10
C ARG A 497 -8.82 -12.40 3.97
N MET A 498 -8.59 -13.49 3.25
CA MET A 498 -9.52 -14.60 3.12
C MET A 498 -8.79 -15.93 3.26
N GLY A 499 -9.47 -16.91 3.82
CA GLY A 499 -8.94 -18.20 4.23
C GLY A 499 -9.92 -18.88 5.18
N ASP A 500 -10.05 -20.19 5.10
CA ASP A 500 -10.92 -20.99 5.97
C ASP A 500 -10.38 -20.94 7.41
N ILE A 501 -11.15 -20.49 8.40
CA ILE A 501 -10.70 -20.44 9.80
C ILE A 501 -11.35 -21.49 10.70
N ASP A 502 -12.28 -22.30 10.19
CA ASP A 502 -12.95 -23.34 10.99
C ASP A 502 -12.97 -24.75 10.40
N GLY A 503 -12.36 -24.95 9.23
CA GLY A 503 -12.15 -26.24 8.58
C GLY A 503 -13.39 -26.75 7.86
N ASP A 504 -14.29 -25.86 7.43
CA ASP A 504 -15.51 -26.24 6.70
C ASP A 504 -15.33 -26.26 5.16
N GLY A 505 -14.13 -25.89 4.69
CA GLY A 505 -13.74 -25.84 3.30
C GLY A 505 -14.11 -24.54 2.58
N LEU A 506 -14.70 -23.55 3.26
CA LEU A 506 -15.09 -22.25 2.70
C LEU A 506 -14.12 -21.13 3.08
N SER A 507 -13.90 -20.17 2.19
CA SER A 507 -13.02 -19.04 2.47
C SER A 507 -13.72 -17.97 3.31
N ASP A 508 -13.30 -17.82 4.56
CA ASP A 508 -13.80 -16.78 5.44
C ASP A 508 -13.22 -15.39 5.13
N LEU A 509 -13.73 -14.37 5.80
CA LEU A 509 -13.21 -13.01 5.74
C LEU A 509 -12.61 -12.61 7.09
N CYS A 510 -11.35 -12.20 7.13
CA CYS A 510 -10.76 -11.52 8.28
C CYS A 510 -10.28 -10.10 7.94
N ALA A 511 -10.56 -9.13 8.82
CA ALA A 511 -10.12 -7.75 8.65
C ALA A 511 -10.00 -6.99 9.97
N ARG A 512 -9.10 -6.01 10.00
CA ARG A 512 -8.76 -5.20 11.17
C ARG A 512 -9.55 -3.89 11.23
N SER A 513 -10.25 -3.68 12.32
CA SER A 513 -10.89 -2.40 12.66
C SER A 513 -10.04 -1.60 13.66
N ALA A 514 -10.49 -0.39 14.02
CA ALA A 514 -9.89 0.38 15.11
C ALA A 514 -9.88 -0.38 16.47
N GLY A 515 -10.83 -1.28 16.68
CA GLY A 515 -10.96 -2.07 17.92
C GLY A 515 -10.06 -3.32 17.98
N GLY A 516 -9.45 -3.73 16.87
CA GLY A 516 -8.73 -4.99 16.74
C GLY A 516 -9.19 -5.80 15.53
N MET A 517 -8.72 -7.06 15.47
CA MET A 517 -9.05 -7.98 14.39
C MET A 517 -10.46 -8.56 14.54
N SER A 518 -11.15 -8.81 13.43
CA SER A 518 -12.45 -9.46 13.40
C SER A 518 -12.54 -10.36 12.18
N CYS A 519 -13.19 -11.50 12.32
CA CYS A 519 -13.42 -12.43 11.22
C CYS A 519 -14.91 -12.76 11.09
N TRP A 520 -15.37 -13.05 9.89
CA TRP A 520 -16.74 -13.41 9.54
C TRP A 520 -16.67 -14.71 8.75
N ARG A 521 -17.32 -15.75 9.25
CA ARG A 521 -17.39 -17.04 8.55
C ARG A 521 -18.27 -16.98 7.32
N SER A 522 -17.93 -17.71 6.28
CA SER A 522 -18.88 -18.01 5.21
C SER A 522 -20.02 -18.90 5.73
N SER A 523 -21.10 -18.96 4.96
CA SER A 523 -22.14 -20.00 5.07
C SER A 523 -22.49 -20.58 3.70
N GLY A 524 -21.65 -20.31 2.70
CA GLY A 524 -21.88 -20.56 1.28
C GLY A 524 -22.88 -19.60 0.61
N ASP A 525 -23.82 -19.03 1.38
CA ASP A 525 -24.83 -18.08 0.89
C ASP A 525 -24.79 -16.70 1.57
N GLY A 526 -23.84 -16.51 2.48
CA GLY A 526 -23.80 -15.39 3.41
C GLY A 526 -22.53 -15.35 4.24
N PHE A 527 -22.45 -14.38 5.14
CA PHE A 527 -21.40 -14.31 6.15
C PHE A 527 -22.01 -14.16 7.55
N GLY A 528 -21.44 -14.88 8.51
CA GLY A 528 -21.89 -14.98 9.90
C GLY A 528 -21.69 -13.72 10.73
N ALA A 529 -21.94 -13.84 12.04
CA ALA A 529 -21.59 -12.78 12.99
C ALA A 529 -20.08 -12.67 13.16
N ALA A 530 -19.57 -11.46 13.40
CA ALA A 530 -18.14 -11.24 13.59
C ALA A 530 -17.63 -11.95 14.85
N ILE A 531 -16.65 -12.84 14.71
CA ILE A 531 -15.83 -13.37 15.80
C ILE A 531 -14.64 -12.42 16.07
N ALA A 532 -14.19 -12.37 17.31
CA ALA A 532 -13.08 -11.50 17.72
C ALA A 532 -11.74 -12.21 17.49
N GLY A 533 -10.84 -11.57 16.75
CA GLY A 533 -9.45 -11.99 16.64
C GLY A 533 -8.55 -11.29 17.68
N PRO A 534 -7.23 -11.32 17.46
CA PRO A 534 -6.25 -10.66 18.33
C PRO A 534 -6.54 -9.15 18.53
N ALA A 535 -6.17 -8.64 19.71
CA ALA A 535 -6.43 -7.26 20.16
C ALA A 535 -5.51 -6.21 19.49
N TRP A 536 -5.31 -6.32 18.18
CA TRP A 536 -4.47 -5.47 17.32
C TRP A 536 -5.12 -4.10 17.04
N SER A 537 -5.46 -3.37 18.11
CA SER A 537 -6.26 -2.14 18.09
C SER A 537 -5.45 -0.85 17.77
N ASP A 538 -6.14 0.23 17.40
CA ASP A 538 -5.51 1.55 17.19
C ASP A 538 -4.88 2.07 18.49
N GLU A 539 -5.50 1.80 19.64
CA GLU A 539 -4.98 2.14 20.98
C GLU A 539 -3.67 1.40 21.29
N SER A 540 -3.52 0.17 20.79
CA SER A 540 -2.28 -0.61 20.85
C SER A 540 -1.27 -0.27 19.75
N GLY A 541 -1.49 0.80 18.98
CA GLY A 541 -0.57 1.30 17.94
C GLY A 541 -0.64 0.56 16.60
N TRP A 542 -1.58 -0.37 16.41
CA TRP A 542 -1.68 -1.19 15.20
C TRP A 542 -2.22 -0.45 13.97
N SER A 543 -2.48 0.85 14.04
CA SER A 543 -2.67 1.71 12.86
C SER A 543 -1.35 2.08 12.17
N ALA A 544 -0.19 1.78 12.78
CA ALA A 544 1.12 2.01 12.18
C ALA A 544 1.49 0.91 11.16
N ILE A 545 1.92 1.34 9.97
CA ILE A 545 2.11 0.49 8.77
C ILE A 545 3.03 -0.71 9.02
N GLN A 546 4.08 -0.57 9.84
CA GLN A 546 5.02 -1.64 10.17
C GLN A 546 4.46 -2.80 11.01
N TYR A 547 3.16 -2.76 11.34
CA TYR A 547 2.42 -3.87 11.96
C TYR A 547 1.30 -4.36 11.04
N TRP A 548 0.31 -3.52 10.71
CA TRP A 548 -0.89 -3.99 10.02
C TRP A 548 -0.66 -4.45 8.56
N SER A 549 0.38 -3.97 7.88
CA SER A 549 0.74 -4.48 6.54
C SER A 549 1.32 -5.90 6.57
N THR A 550 1.75 -6.35 7.76
CA THR A 550 2.37 -7.67 7.96
C THR A 550 1.37 -8.76 8.36
N ILE A 551 0.09 -8.40 8.53
CA ILE A 551 -0.99 -9.36 8.81
C ILE A 551 -1.09 -10.38 7.68
N ARG A 552 -1.15 -11.66 8.05
CA ARG A 552 -1.40 -12.84 7.22
C ARG A 552 -2.57 -13.62 7.82
N LEU A 553 -3.23 -14.39 6.97
CA LEU A 553 -4.21 -15.41 7.31
C LEU A 553 -3.82 -16.64 6.49
N ALA A 554 -3.25 -17.65 7.13
CA ALA A 554 -2.73 -18.85 6.48
C ALA A 554 -2.54 -19.95 7.52
N ASP A 555 -2.80 -21.20 7.15
CA ASP A 555 -2.54 -22.36 8.01
C ASP A 555 -1.04 -22.44 8.32
N VAL A 556 -0.66 -22.23 9.58
CA VAL A 556 0.75 -22.14 9.98
C VAL A 556 1.23 -23.39 10.70
N ASP A 557 0.33 -24.26 11.15
CA ASP A 557 0.66 -25.49 11.85
C ASP A 557 0.18 -26.79 11.18
N GLY A 558 -0.40 -26.69 9.99
CA GLY A 558 -0.82 -27.82 9.15
C GLY A 558 -2.14 -28.44 9.61
N ASP A 559 -3.01 -27.67 10.27
CA ASP A 559 -4.25 -28.17 10.91
C ASP A 559 -5.52 -28.00 10.07
N GLY A 560 -5.37 -27.53 8.82
CA GLY A 560 -6.44 -27.24 7.88
C GLY A 560 -7.08 -25.87 8.06
N ARG A 561 -6.75 -25.11 9.12
CA ARG A 561 -7.36 -23.80 9.43
C ARG A 561 -6.35 -22.67 9.35
N ALA A 562 -6.79 -21.55 8.81
CA ALA A 562 -5.96 -20.38 8.60
C ALA A 562 -5.76 -19.53 9.87
N ASP A 563 -4.50 -19.31 10.22
CA ASP A 563 -4.05 -18.64 11.43
C ASP A 563 -3.75 -17.15 11.24
N LEU A 564 -3.86 -16.39 12.33
CA LEU A 564 -3.55 -14.97 12.33
C LEU A 564 -2.12 -14.67 12.78
N CYS A 565 -1.24 -14.49 11.80
CA CYS A 565 0.15 -14.11 11.98
C CYS A 565 0.43 -12.64 11.61
N ALA A 566 1.26 -11.97 12.41
CA ALA A 566 1.73 -10.61 12.12
C ALA A 566 3.00 -10.24 12.90
N ARG A 567 3.72 -9.23 12.40
CA ARG A 567 4.81 -8.57 13.12
C ARG A 567 4.26 -7.54 14.12
N ALA A 568 4.49 -7.79 15.40
CA ALA A 568 4.31 -6.81 16.46
C ALA A 568 5.62 -6.06 16.76
N ALA A 569 5.55 -4.99 17.58
CA ALA A 569 6.72 -4.26 18.06
C ALA A 569 7.80 -5.16 18.71
N ALA A 570 7.38 -6.28 19.32
CA ALA A 570 8.24 -7.27 19.98
C ALA A 570 8.66 -8.46 19.09
N GLY A 571 8.43 -8.40 17.77
CA GLY A 571 8.74 -9.46 16.81
C GLY A 571 7.50 -10.15 16.22
N TRP A 572 7.73 -11.24 15.47
CA TRP A 572 6.68 -12.03 14.81
C TRP A 572 5.79 -12.76 15.82
N ARG A 573 4.48 -12.75 15.62
CA ARG A 573 3.49 -13.42 16.49
C ARG A 573 2.44 -14.10 15.63
N CYS A 574 2.07 -15.31 16.01
CA CYS A 574 0.93 -16.03 15.43
C CYS A 574 -0.09 -16.33 16.52
N HIS A 575 -1.35 -16.44 16.13
CA HIS A 575 -2.45 -16.89 16.95
C HIS A 575 -3.17 -17.98 16.18
N LEU A 576 -3.07 -19.22 16.66
CA LEU A 576 -3.66 -20.37 16.00
C LEU A 576 -5.19 -20.28 16.03
N SER A 577 -5.86 -20.72 14.98
CA SER A 577 -7.30 -20.91 15.00
C SER A 577 -7.69 -22.09 15.90
N ASN A 578 -8.97 -22.21 16.21
CA ASN A 578 -9.53 -23.38 16.90
C ASN A 578 -10.95 -23.70 16.46
N GLY A 579 -11.38 -23.19 15.30
CA GLY A 579 -12.73 -23.38 14.80
C GLY A 579 -13.82 -22.60 15.56
N GLU A 580 -13.53 -21.79 16.58
CA GLU A 580 -14.46 -20.80 17.18
C GLU A 580 -13.85 -19.39 17.39
N GLY A 581 -12.53 -19.27 17.27
CA GLY A 581 -11.75 -18.06 17.51
C GLY A 581 -10.25 -18.35 17.46
N PHE A 582 -9.45 -17.53 18.15
CA PHE A 582 -7.98 -17.61 18.08
C PHE A 582 -7.33 -17.76 19.46
N GLY A 583 -6.23 -18.52 19.52
CA GLY A 583 -5.48 -18.82 20.73
C GLY A 583 -4.63 -17.69 21.29
N GLU A 584 -3.84 -18.02 22.33
CA GLU A 584 -2.81 -17.14 22.89
C GLU A 584 -1.65 -16.91 21.88
N ALA A 585 -0.96 -15.78 22.00
CA ALA A 585 0.09 -15.40 21.05
C ALA A 585 1.33 -16.30 21.15
N ILE A 586 1.64 -17.04 20.08
CA ILE A 586 2.89 -17.80 19.91
C ILE A 586 3.99 -16.83 19.44
N ALA A 587 5.18 -16.94 20.04
CA ALA A 587 6.31 -16.06 19.76
C ALA A 587 7.23 -16.63 18.68
N GLY A 588 7.25 -15.99 17.51
CA GLY A 588 8.24 -16.26 16.48
C GLY A 588 9.48 -15.36 16.57
N PRO A 589 10.20 -15.15 15.45
CA PRO A 589 11.47 -14.45 15.43
C PRO A 589 11.45 -13.06 16.07
N GLY A 590 12.57 -12.71 16.71
CA GLY A 590 12.81 -11.45 17.42
C GLY A 590 12.96 -10.21 16.53
N TRP A 591 12.20 -10.12 15.44
CA TRP A 591 12.18 -9.06 14.44
C TRP A 591 11.47 -7.78 14.95
N SER A 592 11.96 -7.26 16.08
CA SER A 592 11.40 -6.14 16.84
C SER A 592 11.75 -4.76 16.28
N ASP A 593 11.05 -3.71 16.73
CA ASP A 593 11.39 -2.33 16.33
C ASP A 593 12.80 -1.95 16.78
N ASP A 594 13.17 -2.33 18.01
CA ASP A 594 14.50 -2.12 18.62
C ASP A 594 15.66 -2.76 17.84
N THR A 595 15.36 -3.69 16.92
CA THR A 595 16.36 -4.39 16.09
C THR A 595 16.32 -3.99 14.61
N GLY A 596 15.64 -2.88 14.26
CA GLY A 596 15.63 -2.33 12.90
C GLY A 596 14.63 -2.98 11.95
N TRP A 597 13.73 -3.83 12.45
CA TRP A 597 12.68 -4.44 11.64
C TRP A 597 11.46 -3.53 11.41
N ALA A 598 11.49 -2.30 11.95
CA ALA A 598 10.52 -1.24 11.62
C ALA A 598 10.78 -0.60 10.24
N ASP A 599 11.78 -1.05 9.50
CA ASP A 599 12.14 -0.58 8.17
C ASP A 599 11.35 -1.34 7.09
N TYR A 600 10.72 -0.61 6.16
CA TYR A 600 9.82 -1.18 5.15
C TYR A 600 10.49 -2.26 4.27
N GLU A 601 11.76 -2.06 3.88
CA GLU A 601 12.55 -3.01 3.09
C GLU A 601 12.91 -4.33 3.81
N ASN A 602 12.56 -4.43 5.09
CA ASN A 602 12.62 -5.66 5.89
C ASN A 602 11.20 -6.24 6.05
N TYR A 603 10.27 -5.53 6.70
CA TYR A 603 8.95 -6.12 7.02
C TYR A 603 8.02 -6.35 5.81
N SER A 604 8.19 -5.65 4.70
CA SER A 604 7.40 -5.93 3.47
C SER A 604 7.77 -7.27 2.80
N THR A 605 8.92 -7.82 3.16
CA THR A 605 9.46 -9.07 2.58
C THR A 605 9.10 -10.33 3.37
N ILE A 606 8.31 -10.20 4.44
CA ILE A 606 7.88 -11.37 5.23
C ILE A 606 6.93 -12.23 4.38
N ARG A 607 7.28 -13.50 4.26
CA ARG A 607 6.52 -14.59 3.62
C ARG A 607 6.33 -15.73 4.63
N LEU A 608 5.20 -16.41 4.49
CA LEU A 608 4.95 -17.73 5.08
C LEU A 608 5.13 -18.73 3.95
N LEU A 609 5.96 -19.77 4.14
CA LEU A 609 6.36 -20.73 3.11
C LEU A 609 6.67 -22.10 3.72
N ASP A 610 6.26 -23.20 3.11
CA ASP A 610 6.71 -24.55 3.53
C ASP A 610 8.08 -24.84 2.87
N ILE A 611 9.18 -24.59 3.59
CA ILE A 611 10.53 -24.72 2.99
C ILE A 611 11.23 -26.04 3.32
N ASP A 612 10.68 -26.87 4.22
CA ASP A 612 11.22 -28.19 4.57
C ASP A 612 10.27 -29.38 4.31
N GLY A 613 9.06 -29.13 3.83
CA GLY A 613 8.11 -30.11 3.31
C GLY A 613 7.34 -30.83 4.42
N ASP A 614 7.13 -30.19 5.57
CA ASP A 614 6.43 -30.77 6.72
C ASP A 614 4.92 -30.44 6.75
N GLY A 615 4.43 -29.66 5.77
CA GLY A 615 3.03 -29.25 5.64
C GLY A 615 2.67 -27.99 6.45
N ALA A 616 3.54 -27.53 7.36
CA ALA A 616 3.37 -26.28 8.08
C ALA A 616 4.09 -25.12 7.36
N LEU A 617 3.70 -23.87 7.67
CA LEU A 617 4.31 -22.70 7.03
C LEU A 617 5.37 -22.01 7.89
N ASP A 618 6.61 -22.05 7.40
CA ASP A 618 7.76 -21.37 7.97
C ASP A 618 7.74 -19.86 7.70
N VAL A 619 8.46 -19.08 8.50
CA VAL A 619 8.54 -17.62 8.29
C VAL A 619 9.89 -17.18 7.72
N CYS A 620 9.87 -16.74 6.46
CA CYS A 620 11.01 -16.18 5.74
C CYS A 620 10.91 -14.66 5.60
N ALA A 621 12.02 -13.94 5.80
CA ALA A 621 12.11 -12.52 5.50
C ALA A 621 13.53 -12.05 5.18
N ARG A 622 13.63 -10.95 4.44
CA ARG A 622 14.89 -10.28 4.10
C ARG A 622 15.36 -9.39 5.26
N ALA A 623 16.59 -9.60 5.69
CA ALA A 623 17.34 -8.69 6.56
C ALA A 623 18.45 -7.96 5.77
N GLU A 624 19.13 -6.99 6.39
CA GLU A 624 20.22 -6.24 5.76
C GLU A 624 21.33 -7.11 5.15
N ALA A 625 21.58 -8.29 5.73
CA ALA A 625 22.62 -9.23 5.31
C ALA A 625 22.15 -10.29 4.30
N GLY A 626 20.85 -10.36 3.99
CA GLY A 626 20.23 -11.44 3.19
C GLY A 626 19.00 -12.04 3.88
N ILE A 627 18.43 -13.08 3.28
CA ILE A 627 17.20 -13.73 3.77
C ILE A 627 17.49 -14.60 5.00
N ARG A 628 16.54 -14.60 5.93
CA ARG A 628 16.48 -15.44 7.12
C ARG A 628 15.11 -16.11 7.19
N CYS A 629 15.12 -17.42 7.36
CA CYS A 629 13.92 -18.22 7.57
C CYS A 629 13.96 -18.86 8.96
N PHE A 630 12.80 -19.18 9.51
CA PHE A 630 12.68 -19.90 10.77
C PHE A 630 11.59 -20.94 10.60
N LEU A 631 11.95 -22.20 10.79
CA LEU A 631 11.04 -23.32 10.60
C LEU A 631 10.02 -23.39 11.74
N TRP A 632 8.79 -23.81 11.43
CA TRP A 632 7.77 -24.14 12.41
C TRP A 632 8.14 -25.40 13.22
N GLY A 633 7.23 -25.86 14.07
CA GLY A 633 7.37 -27.08 14.86
C GLY A 633 6.82 -26.96 16.29
N PRO A 634 7.09 -27.95 17.16
CA PRO A 634 6.41 -28.09 18.46
C PRO A 634 6.62 -26.98 19.51
N GLU A 635 7.59 -26.08 19.29
CA GLU A 635 7.82 -24.88 20.13
C GLU A 635 7.54 -23.56 19.35
N GLY A 636 6.89 -23.65 18.19
CA GLY A 636 6.76 -22.58 17.20
C GLY A 636 8.06 -22.37 16.40
N PHE A 637 8.24 -21.16 15.84
CA PHE A 637 9.34 -20.79 14.95
C PHE A 637 10.76 -20.79 15.60
N ALA A 638 11.29 -21.96 15.93
CA ALA A 638 12.49 -22.13 16.74
C ALA A 638 13.77 -22.37 15.94
N THR A 639 13.68 -22.93 14.71
CA THR A 639 14.84 -23.44 13.97
C THR A 639 15.29 -22.48 12.86
N PRO A 640 16.42 -21.76 12.98
CA PRO A 640 16.82 -20.76 12.01
C PRO A 640 17.52 -21.36 10.77
N VAL A 641 17.00 -21.04 9.59
CA VAL A 641 17.59 -21.36 8.28
C VAL A 641 18.19 -20.12 7.62
N THR A 642 19.29 -20.29 6.89
CA THR A 642 19.97 -19.19 6.18
C THR A 642 19.55 -19.18 4.72
N GLY A 643 18.82 -18.13 4.33
CA GLY A 643 18.36 -17.95 2.95
C GLY A 643 19.39 -17.25 2.03
N PRO A 644 18.99 -16.94 0.79
CA PRO A 644 19.84 -16.28 -0.20
C PRO A 644 20.42 -14.93 0.25
N GLY A 645 21.62 -14.61 -0.24
CA GLY A 645 22.44 -13.46 0.19
C GLY A 645 21.98 -12.07 -0.28
N LEU A 646 20.67 -11.80 -0.29
CA LEU A 646 20.02 -10.62 -0.89
C LEU A 646 20.23 -9.33 -0.05
N SER A 647 21.49 -8.95 0.14
CA SER A 647 21.94 -7.94 1.12
C SER A 647 21.83 -6.49 0.65
N ASN A 648 21.83 -5.55 1.61
CA ASN A 648 21.93 -4.11 1.37
C ASN A 648 23.21 -3.78 0.55
N GLU A 649 24.33 -4.43 0.86
CA GLU A 649 25.60 -4.26 0.13
C GLU A 649 25.50 -4.68 -1.34
N SER A 650 24.65 -5.67 -1.64
CA SER A 650 24.36 -6.15 -3.00
C SER A 650 23.27 -5.34 -3.70
N GLY A 651 22.78 -4.25 -3.09
CA GLY A 651 21.77 -3.35 -3.66
C GLY A 651 20.32 -3.80 -3.52
N TRP A 652 20.05 -4.88 -2.76
CA TRP A 652 18.70 -5.40 -2.53
C TRP A 652 17.85 -4.54 -1.57
N ASN A 653 18.36 -3.39 -1.13
CA ASN A 653 17.59 -2.36 -0.42
C ASN A 653 16.79 -1.43 -1.37
N ARG A 654 16.71 -1.76 -2.67
CA ARG A 654 15.86 -1.06 -3.65
C ARG A 654 14.56 -1.79 -3.87
N ILE A 655 13.46 -1.05 -3.91
CA ILE A 655 12.11 -1.61 -3.96
C ILE A 655 11.89 -2.51 -5.19
N ARG A 656 12.43 -2.12 -6.36
CA ARG A 656 12.40 -2.90 -7.61
C ARG A 656 13.10 -4.27 -7.58
N TYR A 657 13.69 -4.65 -6.44
CA TYR A 657 14.21 -5.99 -6.18
C TYR A 657 13.49 -6.64 -4.99
N TYR A 658 13.50 -6.03 -3.79
CA TYR A 658 12.95 -6.71 -2.60
C TYR A 658 11.43 -6.91 -2.63
N SER A 659 10.68 -6.05 -3.34
CA SER A 659 9.23 -6.22 -3.53
C SER A 659 8.87 -7.46 -4.36
N THR A 660 9.84 -7.99 -5.12
CA THR A 660 9.65 -9.11 -6.05
C THR A 660 9.91 -10.49 -5.43
N ILE A 661 10.31 -10.54 -4.16
CA ILE A 661 10.54 -11.80 -3.43
C ILE A 661 9.20 -12.54 -3.28
N ARG A 662 9.15 -13.76 -3.79
CA ARG A 662 8.06 -14.75 -3.65
C ARG A 662 8.68 -16.07 -3.17
N GLY A 663 7.87 -16.92 -2.58
CA GLY A 663 8.17 -18.34 -2.53
C GLY A 663 7.11 -19.11 -3.31
N SER A 664 7.51 -20.28 -3.77
CA SER A 664 6.83 -21.08 -4.78
C SER A 664 7.65 -22.34 -4.99
N ASP A 665 7.07 -23.53 -4.96
CA ASP A 665 7.74 -24.68 -5.56
C ASP A 665 7.81 -24.44 -7.08
N VAL A 666 9.03 -24.28 -7.62
CA VAL A 666 9.26 -24.10 -9.07
C VAL A 666 10.04 -25.27 -9.67
N ASN A 667 10.07 -26.41 -8.98
CA ASN A 667 10.83 -27.58 -9.38
C ASN A 667 10.12 -28.94 -9.22
N GLY A 668 8.99 -28.97 -8.50
CA GLY A 668 8.13 -30.13 -8.28
C GLY A 668 8.64 -31.11 -7.22
N ASP A 669 9.49 -30.65 -6.28
CA ASP A 669 10.00 -31.49 -5.17
C ASP A 669 9.19 -31.38 -3.88
N GLY A 670 8.16 -30.53 -3.86
CA GLY A 670 7.26 -30.31 -2.72
C GLY A 670 7.75 -29.24 -1.75
N LEU A 671 8.94 -28.67 -1.94
CA LEU A 671 9.52 -27.64 -1.09
C LEU A 671 9.35 -26.26 -1.75
N GLU A 672 8.97 -25.24 -0.97
CA GLU A 672 8.87 -23.90 -1.53
C GLU A 672 10.24 -23.22 -1.70
N ASP A 673 10.59 -22.99 -2.95
CA ASP A 673 11.78 -22.24 -3.35
C ASP A 673 11.60 -20.74 -3.09
N ILE A 674 12.68 -19.97 -3.18
CA ILE A 674 12.60 -18.50 -3.16
C ILE A 674 12.90 -17.95 -4.54
N CYS A 675 11.94 -17.24 -5.14
CA CYS A 675 12.12 -16.54 -6.42
C CYS A 675 12.16 -15.02 -6.22
N ALA A 676 13.07 -14.34 -6.91
CA ALA A 676 13.09 -12.88 -6.96
C ALA A 676 13.72 -12.33 -8.24
N ARG A 677 13.25 -11.17 -8.67
CA ARG A 677 13.74 -10.49 -9.87
C ARG A 677 14.95 -9.62 -9.51
N ALA A 678 16.09 -9.97 -10.08
CA ALA A 678 17.36 -9.25 -9.93
C ALA A 678 17.62 -8.34 -11.15
N ALA A 679 18.64 -7.48 -11.05
CA ALA A 679 19.10 -6.62 -12.15
C ALA A 679 19.38 -7.38 -13.47
N ALA A 680 19.76 -8.66 -13.38
CA ALA A 680 20.09 -9.53 -14.51
C ALA A 680 18.92 -10.38 -15.05
N GLY A 681 17.77 -10.43 -14.37
CA GLY A 681 16.64 -11.31 -14.71
C GLY A 681 15.99 -11.95 -13.48
N LEU A 682 14.99 -12.80 -13.70
CA LEU A 682 14.39 -13.63 -12.64
C LEU A 682 15.41 -14.69 -12.18
N ARG A 683 15.60 -14.83 -10.87
CA ARG A 683 16.41 -15.88 -10.25
C ARG A 683 15.56 -16.61 -9.22
N CYS A 684 15.73 -17.91 -9.11
CA CYS A 684 15.15 -18.69 -8.01
C CYS A 684 16.27 -19.45 -7.30
N TRP A 685 16.16 -19.56 -5.99
CA TRP A 685 17.05 -20.32 -5.14
C TRP A 685 16.26 -21.50 -4.61
N LEU A 686 16.68 -22.71 -4.98
CA LEU A 686 15.93 -23.92 -4.70
C LEU A 686 16.17 -24.39 -3.27
N SER A 687 15.14 -24.85 -2.57
CA SER A 687 15.25 -25.41 -1.22
C SER A 687 15.94 -26.79 -1.23
N ASP A 688 16.39 -27.23 -0.07
CA ASP A 688 16.77 -28.62 0.23
C ASP A 688 16.29 -29.07 1.63
N GLY A 689 15.34 -28.33 2.21
CA GLY A 689 14.86 -28.46 3.60
C GLY A 689 15.85 -28.01 4.68
N ALA A 690 17.12 -27.75 4.34
CA ALA A 690 18.13 -27.22 5.26
C ALA A 690 18.61 -25.81 4.88
N GLY A 691 18.31 -25.36 3.66
CA GLY A 691 18.61 -24.04 3.13
C GLY A 691 18.46 -24.01 1.61
N PHE A 692 19.17 -23.09 0.96
CA PHE A 692 18.99 -22.82 -0.47
C PHE A 692 20.32 -22.92 -1.23
N PRO A 693 20.84 -24.14 -1.49
CA PRO A 693 22.18 -24.34 -2.05
C PRO A 693 22.29 -24.07 -3.55
N THR A 694 21.18 -24.14 -4.29
CA THR A 694 21.14 -24.10 -5.76
C THR A 694 20.48 -22.80 -6.22
N GLU A 695 21.07 -22.11 -7.20
CA GLU A 695 20.48 -20.91 -7.81
C GLU A 695 20.25 -21.16 -9.32
N VAL A 696 18.98 -21.19 -9.73
CA VAL A 696 18.58 -21.28 -11.14
C VAL A 696 18.34 -19.89 -11.75
N ALA A 697 18.25 -19.82 -13.07
CA ALA A 697 17.96 -18.59 -13.80
C ALA A 697 16.69 -18.77 -14.61
N GLY A 698 15.69 -17.94 -14.32
CA GLY A 698 14.48 -17.85 -15.14
C GLY A 698 14.65 -16.87 -16.30
N PRO A 699 13.54 -16.35 -16.86
CA PRO A 699 13.59 -15.43 -17.99
C PRO A 699 14.40 -14.15 -17.74
N ALA A 700 14.83 -13.54 -18.84
CA ALA A 700 15.67 -12.33 -18.86
C ALA A 700 14.89 -11.03 -18.52
N TRP A 701 14.08 -11.05 -17.46
CA TRP A 701 13.32 -9.92 -16.91
C TRP A 701 14.24 -8.90 -16.18
N SER A 702 15.25 -8.42 -16.91
CA SER A 702 16.40 -7.64 -16.43
C SER A 702 16.21 -6.13 -16.55
N ASP A 703 17.06 -5.34 -15.87
CA ASP A 703 17.02 -3.86 -15.96
C ASP A 703 17.27 -3.43 -17.42
N ALA A 704 18.22 -4.10 -18.07
CA ALA A 704 18.58 -3.85 -19.47
C ALA A 704 17.45 -4.13 -20.47
N ASN A 705 16.43 -4.89 -20.05
CA ASN A 705 15.26 -5.24 -20.85
C ASN A 705 13.99 -4.49 -20.41
N GLY A 706 14.10 -3.47 -19.54
CA GLY A 706 12.98 -2.61 -19.14
C GLY A 706 12.01 -3.21 -18.11
N TRP A 707 12.48 -4.18 -17.31
CA TRP A 707 11.70 -4.82 -16.25
C TRP A 707 11.85 -4.16 -14.87
N ASP A 708 12.46 -2.99 -14.82
CA ASP A 708 12.78 -2.22 -13.62
C ASP A 708 11.77 -1.10 -13.31
N GLY A 709 10.70 -0.98 -14.11
CA GLY A 709 9.55 -0.11 -13.87
C GLY A 709 8.49 -0.76 -12.98
N SER A 710 7.78 0.04 -12.18
CA SER A 710 6.78 -0.47 -11.23
C SER A 710 5.62 -1.24 -11.90
N PRO A 711 5.08 -0.82 -13.07
CA PRO A 711 4.09 -1.59 -13.84
C PRO A 711 4.57 -2.95 -14.38
N THR A 712 5.84 -3.33 -14.18
CA THR A 712 6.33 -4.69 -14.46
C THR A 712 6.68 -5.42 -13.16
N PHE A 713 7.55 -4.88 -12.30
CA PHE A 713 8.06 -5.65 -11.15
C PHE A 713 7.02 -5.86 -10.03
N GLU A 714 6.02 -4.99 -9.88
CA GLU A 714 4.97 -5.12 -8.85
C GLU A 714 3.95 -6.22 -9.25
N THR A 715 3.92 -6.62 -10.53
CA THR A 715 2.96 -7.60 -11.08
C THR A 715 3.43 -9.05 -11.01
N ILE A 716 4.62 -9.34 -10.48
CA ILE A 716 5.14 -10.71 -10.36
C ILE A 716 4.25 -11.52 -9.41
N ARG A 717 3.83 -12.70 -9.86
CA ARG A 717 3.06 -13.73 -9.15
C ARG A 717 3.80 -15.07 -9.26
N ALA A 718 3.80 -15.80 -8.16
CA ALA A 718 4.27 -17.17 -8.01
C ALA A 718 3.72 -17.66 -6.67
N GLY A 719 3.24 -18.90 -6.60
CA GLY A 719 2.81 -19.56 -5.38
C GLY A 719 1.96 -20.80 -5.66
N ARG A 720 2.08 -21.78 -4.77
CA ARG A 720 1.44 -23.10 -4.86
C ARG A 720 0.11 -23.09 -4.11
N ALA A 721 -0.92 -23.73 -4.66
CA ALA A 721 -2.10 -24.08 -3.87
C ALA A 721 -1.76 -25.24 -2.93
N PRO A 722 -2.37 -25.33 -1.74
CA PRO A 722 -2.38 -26.59 -0.98
C PRO A 722 -2.84 -27.73 -1.90
N PRO A 723 -2.29 -28.94 -1.76
CA PRO A 723 -2.77 -30.09 -2.53
C PRO A 723 -4.29 -30.23 -2.37
N PRO A 724 -5.02 -30.58 -3.45
CA PRO A 724 -6.44 -30.83 -3.33
C PRO A 724 -6.66 -32.06 -2.43
N CYS A 725 -7.70 -31.99 -1.60
CA CYS A 725 -8.12 -33.09 -0.74
C CYS A 725 -8.25 -34.39 -1.55
N ALA A 726 -7.55 -35.43 -1.12
CA ALA A 726 -7.51 -36.73 -1.76
C ALA A 726 -8.85 -37.49 -1.58
N ASP A 727 -9.10 -38.48 -2.45
CA ASP A 727 -10.21 -39.44 -2.24
C ASP A 727 -9.87 -40.52 -1.19
N GLU A 728 -8.60 -40.64 -0.79
CA GLU A 728 -8.05 -41.62 0.16
C GLU A 728 -6.86 -41.00 0.93
N GLU A 729 -6.89 -41.03 2.27
CA GLU A 729 -5.80 -40.61 3.18
C GLU A 729 -4.47 -41.36 2.92
N GLU A 730 -3.33 -40.65 2.82
CA GLU A 730 -2.00 -41.28 2.87
C GLU A 730 -1.40 -41.19 4.29
N CYS A 731 -0.68 -42.24 4.70
CA CYS A 731 -0.08 -42.29 6.05
C CYS A 731 1.23 -41.47 6.13
N ASN A 732 1.13 -40.16 6.00
CA ASN A 732 2.25 -39.21 5.91
C ASN A 732 2.30 -38.17 7.06
N ALA A 733 1.32 -38.18 7.98
CA ALA A 733 1.08 -37.20 9.05
C ALA A 733 0.54 -35.81 8.63
N ILE A 734 -0.07 -35.73 7.45
CA ILE A 734 -0.92 -34.64 6.94
C ILE A 734 -2.36 -35.19 6.91
N ASP A 735 -3.36 -34.32 7.01
CA ASP A 735 -4.77 -34.65 6.69
C ASP A 735 -4.93 -34.51 5.17
N ASP A 736 -4.75 -35.61 4.43
CA ASP A 736 -4.75 -35.61 2.97
C ASP A 736 -6.18 -35.56 2.40
N ASP A 737 -7.16 -36.19 3.05
CA ASP A 737 -8.57 -36.18 2.59
C ASP A 737 -9.45 -35.03 3.16
N CYS A 738 -8.87 -34.20 4.03
CA CYS A 738 -9.44 -32.98 4.61
C CYS A 738 -10.70 -33.22 5.47
N ASP A 739 -10.84 -34.39 6.11
CA ASP A 739 -11.98 -34.67 7.00
C ASP A 739 -11.79 -34.15 8.45
N GLY A 740 -10.56 -33.75 8.79
CA GLY A 740 -10.16 -33.22 10.09
C GLY A 740 -9.40 -34.21 11.00
N GLU A 741 -9.14 -35.45 10.56
CA GLU A 741 -8.49 -36.50 11.36
C GLU A 741 -7.21 -37.09 10.69
N ILE A 742 -6.06 -36.45 10.93
CA ILE A 742 -4.72 -36.86 10.43
C ILE A 742 -4.41 -38.37 10.61
N ASP A 743 -3.92 -39.02 9.55
CA ASP A 743 -3.55 -40.43 9.43
C ASP A 743 -4.74 -41.39 9.76
N GLU A 744 -6.00 -41.03 9.50
CA GLU A 744 -7.12 -41.94 9.83
C GLU A 744 -7.13 -43.23 8.99
N GLY A 745 -7.53 -44.34 9.62
CA GLY A 745 -7.42 -45.68 9.01
C GLY A 745 -6.00 -46.25 8.89
N CYS A 746 -4.93 -45.51 9.19
CA CYS A 746 -3.55 -45.98 9.09
C CYS A 746 -3.20 -47.07 10.13
N ASP A 747 -2.98 -48.29 9.64
CA ASP A 747 -2.67 -49.49 10.43
C ASP A 747 -1.19 -49.47 10.93
N VAL A 748 -0.87 -48.56 11.86
CA VAL A 748 0.50 -48.28 12.36
C VAL A 748 1.23 -49.55 12.84
N PRO A 749 2.29 -50.01 12.14
CA PRO A 749 2.99 -51.25 12.49
C PRO A 749 3.91 -51.10 13.72
N GLY A 750 3.35 -51.00 14.93
CA GLY A 750 4.19 -50.98 16.14
C GLY A 750 3.58 -50.57 17.48
N ARG A 751 2.28 -50.21 17.58
CA ARG A 751 1.64 -49.95 18.88
C ARG A 751 0.87 -51.19 19.35
N ASP A 752 1.29 -51.75 20.48
CA ASP A 752 0.84 -53.06 20.98
C ASP A 752 -0.68 -53.16 21.22
N ALA A 753 -1.27 -54.26 20.77
CA ALA A 753 -2.69 -54.58 20.95
C ALA A 753 -3.09 -54.69 22.44
N GLY A 754 -4.04 -53.84 22.87
CA GLY A 754 -4.37 -53.59 24.27
C GLY A 754 -5.85 -53.69 24.65
N ALA A 755 -6.55 -54.75 24.20
CA ALA A 755 -7.88 -55.17 24.65
C ALA A 755 -9.09 -54.24 24.35
N ALA A 756 -9.89 -54.62 23.35
CA ALA A 756 -11.32 -54.31 23.31
C ALA A 756 -12.06 -54.92 24.52
N PRO A 757 -13.23 -54.36 24.89
CA PRO A 757 -14.42 -55.18 24.70
C PRO A 757 -15.67 -54.45 24.18
N ASP A 758 -16.36 -55.19 23.32
CA ASP A 758 -17.81 -55.32 23.17
C ASP A 758 -18.65 -54.17 22.57
N ALA A 759 -19.37 -54.56 21.52
CA ALA A 759 -20.28 -53.74 20.74
C ALA A 759 -21.58 -53.38 21.47
N ASP A 760 -22.18 -52.29 20.99
CA ASP A 760 -23.53 -51.80 21.31
C ASP A 760 -24.62 -52.88 21.13
N PRO A 761 -25.67 -52.83 21.96
CA PRO A 761 -27.02 -52.89 21.40
C PRO A 761 -27.91 -51.78 21.96
N GLY A 762 -28.19 -50.80 21.10
CA GLY A 762 -28.89 -49.57 21.47
C GLY A 762 -30.32 -49.75 21.97
N PHE A 763 -30.84 -48.68 22.57
CA PHE A 763 -32.23 -48.58 23.01
C PHE A 763 -32.81 -47.20 22.66
N GLY A 764 -33.97 -47.23 21.99
CA GLY A 764 -34.78 -46.03 21.81
C GLY A 764 -35.78 -45.81 22.95
N SER A 765 -36.29 -44.58 23.00
CA SER A 765 -37.51 -44.11 23.67
C SER A 765 -37.56 -44.00 25.22
N ASP A 766 -38.07 -42.83 25.61
CA ASP A 766 -38.88 -42.51 26.80
C ASP A 766 -38.24 -42.34 28.20
N GLY A 767 -38.63 -41.22 28.84
CA GLY A 767 -38.88 -41.17 30.28
C GLY A 767 -37.94 -40.31 31.12
N GLY A 768 -38.01 -38.99 30.99
CA GLY A 768 -37.15 -38.07 31.76
C GLY A 768 -37.49 -37.95 33.26
N ARG A 769 -36.52 -37.44 34.03
CA ARG A 769 -36.72 -36.64 35.26
C ARG A 769 -35.42 -36.02 35.76
N GLU A 770 -35.39 -34.70 35.82
CA GLU A 770 -34.58 -33.94 36.79
C GLU A 770 -34.92 -34.36 38.24
N PRO A 771 -33.99 -34.28 39.23
CA PRO A 771 -33.47 -32.96 39.66
C PRO A 771 -32.04 -32.86 40.26
N ALA A 772 -31.41 -31.71 39.96
CA ALA A 772 -30.76 -30.75 40.88
C ALA A 772 -29.61 -31.16 41.85
N PRO A 773 -28.75 -30.20 42.29
CA PRO A 773 -27.34 -30.48 42.59
C PRO A 773 -26.90 -30.38 44.08
N GLY A 774 -25.67 -30.84 44.32
CA GLY A 774 -24.85 -30.60 45.53
C GLY A 774 -23.64 -31.55 45.53
N GLY A 775 -22.46 -31.22 46.08
CA GLY A 775 -22.01 -30.00 46.74
C GLY A 775 -20.49 -30.10 47.07
N LEU A 776 -19.89 -28.97 47.44
CA LEU A 776 -18.44 -28.80 47.67
C LEU A 776 -17.87 -29.70 48.79
N ALA A 777 -16.64 -30.23 48.63
CA ALA A 777 -15.45 -29.79 49.40
C ALA A 777 -14.28 -30.81 49.43
N GLY A 778 -13.15 -30.42 48.83
CA GLY A 778 -11.78 -30.45 49.39
C GLY A 778 -11.15 -31.75 49.93
N CYS A 779 -9.93 -32.04 49.45
CA CYS A 779 -8.78 -32.26 50.34
C CYS A 779 -7.43 -32.09 49.62
N SER A 780 -6.43 -31.57 50.33
CA SER A 780 -5.06 -31.35 49.86
C SER A 780 -4.16 -32.58 50.04
N CYS A 781 -3.11 -32.72 49.24
CA CYS A 781 -1.90 -33.44 49.67
C CYS A 781 -0.60 -32.74 49.23
N ARG A 782 0.50 -33.05 49.91
CA ARG A 782 1.77 -32.29 49.87
C ARG A 782 2.97 -33.23 49.64
N SER A 783 3.98 -32.69 48.93
CA SER A 783 5.42 -32.93 49.10
C SER A 783 6.07 -34.30 48.81
N GLY A 784 7.15 -34.24 48.02
CA GLY A 784 8.24 -35.22 47.89
C GLY A 784 8.75 -35.25 46.43
N GLY A 785 10.02 -35.05 46.09
CA GLY A 785 11.22 -34.75 46.88
C GLY A 785 12.44 -35.51 46.33
N GLY A 786 13.45 -34.83 45.77
CA GLY A 786 14.66 -35.50 45.28
C GLY A 786 15.66 -34.58 44.57
N ALA A 787 16.78 -34.28 45.22
CA ALA A 787 17.95 -33.63 44.61
C ALA A 787 19.23 -34.01 45.37
N LEU A 788 20.22 -34.59 44.69
CA LEU A 788 21.59 -34.81 45.23
C LEU A 788 22.66 -34.89 44.11
N LEU A 789 23.42 -33.79 43.94
CA LEU A 789 24.91 -33.71 43.86
C LEU A 789 25.70 -34.52 42.77
N PRO A 790 27.02 -34.25 42.54
CA PRO A 790 27.93 -33.25 43.12
C PRO A 790 28.73 -32.37 42.12
N SER A 791 29.49 -31.42 42.68
CA SER A 791 30.43 -30.51 42.00
C SER A 791 31.87 -31.07 41.87
N TRP A 792 32.60 -30.60 40.84
CA TRP A 792 34.08 -30.65 40.72
C TRP A 792 34.63 -29.28 40.26
N ALA A 793 35.96 -29.10 40.23
CA ALA A 793 36.60 -27.84 40.63
C ALA A 793 37.86 -27.41 39.84
N TRP A 794 37.92 -26.12 39.42
CA TRP A 794 39.11 -25.26 39.14
C TRP A 794 40.03 -25.71 37.93
N LEU A 795 40.84 -24.90 37.21
CA LEU A 795 41.53 -23.59 37.37
C LEU A 795 41.61 -22.79 36.01
N PRO A 796 42.16 -21.55 35.96
CA PRO A 796 41.98 -20.57 34.86
C PRO A 796 43.26 -20.15 34.08
N ILE A 797 43.13 -19.22 33.11
CA ILE A 797 44.23 -18.39 32.57
C ILE A 797 43.87 -16.87 32.56
N ALA A 798 44.88 -16.05 32.82
CA ALA A 798 44.95 -14.57 32.86
C ALA A 798 44.37 -13.85 31.61
N LEU A 799 43.65 -12.72 31.71
CA LEU A 799 43.97 -11.39 32.28
C LEU A 799 44.92 -10.53 31.41
N PHE A 800 44.39 -9.44 30.84
CA PHE A 800 45.15 -8.19 30.65
C PHE A 800 44.28 -6.97 30.98
N ILE A 801 44.90 -5.89 31.48
CA ILE A 801 44.28 -4.77 32.18
C ILE A 801 44.59 -3.43 31.48
N ALA A 802 43.58 -2.56 31.32
CA ALA A 802 43.62 -1.09 31.52
C ALA A 802 42.26 -0.48 31.13
N VAL A 803 41.35 -0.07 32.02
CA VAL A 803 41.40 1.01 33.03
C VAL A 803 41.65 2.41 32.44
N ARG A 804 40.56 3.20 32.32
CA ARG A 804 40.46 4.50 33.02
C ARG A 804 39.01 4.97 33.20
N ARG A 805 38.69 5.37 34.44
CA ARG A 805 37.45 6.05 34.84
C ARG A 805 37.48 7.53 34.40
N ARG A 806 36.32 8.14 34.19
CA ARG A 806 35.84 9.23 35.09
C ARG A 806 34.34 9.52 34.95
N SER A 807 33.75 9.79 36.11
CA SER A 807 32.38 10.22 36.38
C SER A 807 32.23 11.74 36.32
N GLY A 808 31.00 12.25 36.17
CA GLY A 808 30.71 13.66 36.45
C GLY A 808 29.24 14.07 36.33
N ALA A 809 28.60 14.22 37.50
CA ALA A 809 27.33 14.92 37.79
C ALA A 809 26.06 14.49 37.03
#